data_AF-A0A1Y2TN68-F1
#
_entry.id   AF-A0A1Y2TN68-F1
#
_cell.length_a   1.000
_cell.length_b   1.000
_cell.length_c   1.000
_cell.angle_alpha   90.00
_cell.angle_beta   90.00
_cell.angle_gamma   90.00
#
_symmetry.space_group_name_H-M   'P 1'
#
loop_
_entity.id
_entity.type
_entity.pdbx_description
1 polymer ?
#
loop_
_entity_poly.entity_id
_entity_poly.type
_entity_poly.pdbx_seq_one_letter_code
_entity_poly.pdbx_strand_id
1 'polypeptide(L)'
;MVNLCLGCRKAGHTISDCPALPKPSNYGEPNSEVDHFATELVLRPFTHPSDQLCKRCAQFRIIDWLSNEDIRDEAMPDIEGMNRLGWENRKHNIDRWLGLGPLRSVLLDAACPLCRMIFHVFPPITADEEDWGAEYFLRPIRSYNRLDKRLPLDEKGYPNEEVGKKYAIYVAVNSLQSQVSVLGKYFGEARNQMVHGFESTFALSHKTPAPTRPRLSARERGVRWNRDIVRGWMTKCEREHSTSCRVEWSDELLLCSMIDVSSRRIVKCPPQCRYVALSYVWGGISPQPGALERGELPQTIEDAIAVTKDLGLKYLWVDALCIDQTPSPEKVQQLNMMDLIYSCSWATIIALHSDNADTGLCSLSSKNPRAPQRSETVEGSQLLSLFPTLHQEMFRSTYNTRAWTVQEMLLGSRRIFFGKHQIHFSCNTANLCESIDDASDPGGVLDKDPKQRNFFLLPDHKEYVKDSESRRAFADTTFCGLVELYTGRKMTNDSDSLNAFKGMLSYLQKTILPGGFVWGLPLEEFPQSLRWYHPRGTKPRRRPDFPSWSYVGWEGEVNFTDKLNLVKGGSSERFDETVDLVVNYVGVEYKMLTVDGILLKLEIRNEPFNNAYIPETDFLLGVLHEGNFLHKNTLPPGVFDFLVIERLSFRYAPQSSIRHILYMIMLDRDPELFSRRAMVRLYVEPRLEEREEYLEIFRKRRVVDIL
;
A
#
# COMPACT_ATOMS: atom_id res chain seq x y z
N MET A 1 -28.81 -23.62 -26.22
CA MET A 1 -27.71 -22.83 -25.66
C MET A 1 -28.18 -22.27 -24.33
N VAL A 2 -27.52 -22.63 -23.23
CA VAL A 2 -27.87 -22.08 -21.91
C VAL A 2 -26.94 -20.90 -21.65
N ASN A 3 -27.50 -19.71 -21.55
CA ASN A 3 -26.72 -18.48 -21.34
C ASN A 3 -26.41 -18.27 -19.87
N LEU A 4 -25.21 -17.79 -19.57
CA LEU A 4 -24.77 -17.35 -18.25
C LEU A 4 -24.96 -15.83 -18.12
N CYS A 5 -25.83 -15.41 -17.20
CA CYS A 5 -26.11 -14.01 -16.95
C CYS A 5 -25.05 -13.41 -16.01
N LEU A 6 -24.27 -12.45 -16.50
CA LEU A 6 -23.24 -11.76 -15.71
C LEU A 6 -23.81 -10.88 -14.58
N GLY A 7 -25.02 -10.34 -14.76
CA GLY A 7 -25.67 -9.46 -13.79
C GLY A 7 -26.09 -10.18 -12.50
N CYS A 8 -27.00 -11.16 -12.60
CA CYS A 8 -27.46 -11.91 -11.43
C CYS A 8 -26.62 -13.17 -11.12
N ARG A 9 -25.59 -13.43 -11.93
CA ARG A 9 -24.71 -14.60 -11.83
C ARG A 9 -25.46 -15.95 -11.87
N LYS A 10 -26.59 -16.03 -12.60
CA LYS A 10 -27.39 -17.26 -12.82
C LYS A 10 -27.35 -17.74 -14.27
N ALA A 11 -27.66 -19.01 -14.49
CA ALA A 11 -27.87 -19.58 -15.82
C ALA A 11 -29.33 -19.38 -16.29
N GLY A 12 -29.53 -19.34 -17.61
CA GLY A 12 -30.85 -19.40 -18.24
C GLY A 12 -31.33 -18.12 -18.92
N HIS A 13 -30.62 -17.00 -18.80
CA HIS A 13 -30.96 -15.75 -19.49
C HIS A 13 -29.73 -14.90 -19.76
N THR A 14 -29.88 -13.86 -20.59
CA THR A 14 -28.80 -12.89 -20.86
C THR A 14 -28.85 -11.76 -19.85
N ILE A 15 -27.77 -10.99 -19.73
CA ILE A 15 -27.78 -9.80 -18.87
C ILE A 15 -28.83 -8.76 -19.29
N SER A 16 -29.13 -8.63 -20.58
CA SER A 16 -30.18 -7.73 -21.08
C SER A 16 -31.58 -8.10 -20.56
N ASP A 17 -31.80 -9.38 -20.26
CA ASP A 17 -33.09 -9.91 -19.79
C ASP A 17 -33.11 -10.12 -18.26
N CYS A 18 -32.12 -9.60 -17.54
CA CYS A 18 -31.93 -9.91 -16.13
C CYS A 18 -32.90 -9.16 -15.22
N PRO A 19 -33.76 -9.86 -14.44
CA PRO A 19 -34.77 -9.22 -13.61
C PRO A 19 -34.21 -8.61 -12.31
N ALA A 20 -32.97 -8.94 -11.94
CA ALA A 20 -32.33 -8.53 -10.68
C ALA A 20 -31.46 -7.27 -10.80
N LEU A 21 -31.44 -6.62 -11.97
CA LEU A 21 -30.66 -5.42 -12.18
C LEU A 21 -31.30 -4.23 -11.46
N PRO A 22 -30.52 -3.37 -10.80
CA PRO A 22 -31.05 -2.15 -10.20
C PRO A 22 -31.70 -1.30 -11.29
N LYS A 23 -32.97 -0.91 -11.09
CA LYS A 23 -33.60 0.14 -11.90
C LYS A 23 -32.86 1.45 -11.65
N PRO A 24 -32.67 2.31 -12.67
CA PRO A 24 -31.78 3.49 -12.62
C PRO A 24 -32.20 4.62 -11.65
N SER A 25 -33.12 4.39 -10.70
CA SER A 25 -33.71 5.45 -9.88
C SER A 25 -33.35 5.46 -8.39
N ASN A 26 -32.59 4.49 -7.87
CA ASN A 26 -32.26 4.45 -6.43
C ASN A 26 -30.76 4.59 -6.22
N TYR A 27 -30.29 5.83 -6.11
CA TYR A 27 -28.99 6.17 -5.53
C TYR A 27 -29.01 5.84 -4.02
N GLY A 28 -28.69 4.58 -3.71
CA GLY A 28 -28.32 4.12 -2.39
C GLY A 28 -26.92 3.50 -2.46
N GLU A 29 -26.19 3.55 -1.34
CA GLU A 29 -24.84 2.98 -1.20
C GLU A 29 -24.73 1.60 -1.85
N PRO A 30 -23.59 1.26 -2.48
CA PRO A 30 -23.42 -0.01 -3.17
C PRO A 30 -23.61 -1.18 -2.20
N ASN A 31 -24.80 -1.79 -2.25
CA ASN A 31 -25.13 -2.99 -1.52
C ASN A 31 -24.21 -4.13 -1.97
N SER A 32 -23.41 -4.62 -1.04
CA SER A 32 -22.64 -5.88 -1.06
C SER A 32 -21.80 -6.13 -2.31
N GLU A 33 -20.46 -6.04 -2.18
CA GLU A 33 -19.52 -6.67 -3.12
C GLU A 33 -19.96 -8.12 -3.34
N VAL A 34 -20.50 -8.41 -4.52
CA VAL A 34 -20.82 -9.79 -4.90
C VAL A 34 -19.48 -10.51 -5.04
N ASP A 35 -19.16 -11.35 -4.06
CA ASP A 35 -17.96 -12.18 -4.05
C ASP A 35 -17.95 -13.06 -5.32
N HIS A 36 -17.07 -12.76 -6.27
CA HIS A 36 -16.90 -13.50 -7.53
C HIS A 36 -16.70 -15.00 -7.34
N PHE A 37 -16.19 -15.40 -6.19
CA PHE A 37 -15.90 -16.79 -5.87
C PHE A 37 -17.13 -17.56 -5.37
N ALA A 38 -18.25 -16.90 -5.05
CA ALA A 38 -19.47 -17.54 -4.54
C ALA A 38 -20.36 -18.23 -5.60
N THR A 39 -19.99 -18.16 -6.89
CA THR A 39 -20.84 -18.56 -8.02
C THR A 39 -20.95 -20.08 -8.29
N GLU A 40 -20.45 -20.94 -7.38
CA GLU A 40 -20.34 -22.39 -7.62
C GLU A 40 -21.66 -23.09 -7.95
N LEU A 41 -22.72 -22.74 -7.22
CA LEU A 41 -23.99 -23.44 -7.29
C LEU A 41 -24.62 -23.38 -8.70
N VAL A 42 -24.26 -22.36 -9.47
CA VAL A 42 -24.88 -22.08 -10.77
C VAL A 42 -24.27 -22.92 -11.90
N LEU A 43 -22.98 -23.23 -11.82
CA LEU A 43 -22.28 -24.00 -12.85
C LEU A 43 -22.18 -25.49 -12.56
N ARG A 44 -22.53 -25.96 -11.34
CA ARG A 44 -22.55 -27.39 -10.98
C ARG A 44 -23.25 -28.31 -12.01
N PRO A 45 -24.40 -27.94 -12.62
CA PRO A 45 -25.02 -28.76 -13.66
C PRO A 45 -24.22 -28.81 -14.98
N PHE A 46 -23.24 -27.92 -15.12
CA PHE A 46 -22.47 -27.65 -16.33
C PHE A 46 -20.96 -27.84 -16.12
N THR A 47 -20.53 -28.65 -15.15
CA THR A 47 -19.12 -28.98 -14.92
C THR A 47 -18.60 -30.13 -15.79
N HIS A 48 -19.49 -30.85 -16.50
CA HIS A 48 -19.13 -31.88 -17.50
C HIS A 48 -19.85 -31.79 -18.88
N PRO A 49 -20.17 -30.63 -19.49
CA PRO A 49 -20.99 -30.55 -20.69
C PRO A 49 -20.13 -30.28 -21.92
N SER A 50 -19.50 -31.31 -22.48
CA SER A 50 -18.61 -31.23 -23.67
C SER A 50 -17.36 -30.34 -23.51
N ASP A 51 -16.21 -30.83 -23.98
CA ASP A 51 -14.97 -30.05 -24.09
C ASP A 51 -14.97 -29.13 -25.32
N GLN A 52 -16.13 -28.95 -25.97
CA GLN A 52 -16.23 -28.21 -27.22
C GLN A 52 -16.36 -26.70 -26.97
N LEU A 53 -15.42 -25.94 -27.53
CA LEU A 53 -15.48 -24.49 -27.53
C LEU A 53 -16.61 -23.99 -28.45
N CYS A 54 -17.30 -22.94 -28.03
CA CYS A 54 -18.21 -22.23 -28.94
C CYS A 54 -17.41 -21.57 -30.08
N LYS A 55 -18.07 -21.25 -31.20
CA LYS A 55 -17.43 -20.68 -32.40
C LYS A 55 -16.51 -19.49 -32.09
N ARG A 56 -16.95 -18.56 -31.23
CA ARG A 56 -16.17 -17.39 -30.82
C ARG A 56 -14.90 -17.78 -30.06
N CYS A 57 -15.02 -18.69 -29.10
CA CYS A 57 -13.89 -19.14 -28.29
C CYS A 57 -12.90 -20.01 -29.09
N ALA A 58 -13.39 -20.84 -30.01
CA ALA A 58 -12.56 -21.67 -30.88
C ALA A 58 -11.69 -20.81 -31.83
N GLN A 59 -12.23 -19.71 -32.36
CA GLN A 59 -11.48 -18.79 -33.22
C GLN A 59 -10.35 -18.05 -32.50
N PHE A 60 -10.48 -17.84 -31.19
CA PHE A 60 -9.49 -17.12 -30.39
C PHE A 60 -8.19 -17.92 -30.18
N ARG A 61 -8.26 -19.27 -30.22
CA ARG A 61 -7.09 -20.17 -30.03
C ARG A 61 -6.29 -19.83 -28.78
N ILE A 62 -6.97 -19.79 -27.64
CA ILE A 62 -6.38 -19.32 -26.37
C ILE A 62 -5.16 -20.14 -25.92
N ILE A 63 -5.16 -21.45 -26.18
CA ILE A 63 -4.05 -22.32 -25.77
C ILE A 63 -2.79 -22.04 -26.60
N ASP A 64 -2.93 -21.76 -27.89
CA ASP A 64 -1.80 -21.35 -28.74
C ASP A 64 -1.18 -20.04 -28.23
N TRP A 65 -2.01 -19.07 -27.86
CA TRP A 65 -1.57 -17.82 -27.24
C TRP A 65 -0.77 -18.08 -25.96
N LEU A 66 -1.35 -18.85 -25.04
CA LEU A 66 -0.75 -19.12 -23.74
C LEU A 66 0.51 -19.99 -23.83
N SER A 67 0.62 -20.86 -24.83
CA SER A 67 1.70 -21.86 -24.94
C SER A 67 2.84 -21.44 -25.86
N ASN A 68 2.51 -20.86 -27.01
CA ASN A 68 3.43 -20.72 -28.13
C ASN A 68 3.73 -19.27 -28.51
N GLU A 69 2.80 -18.34 -28.31
CA GLU A 69 3.05 -16.95 -28.70
C GLU A 69 4.12 -16.28 -27.85
N ASP A 70 5.11 -15.70 -28.50
CA ASP A 70 6.11 -14.86 -27.88
C ASP A 70 5.72 -13.40 -28.04
N ILE A 71 5.20 -12.81 -26.97
CA ILE A 71 4.60 -11.47 -27.05
C ILE A 71 5.68 -10.37 -27.26
N ARG A 72 6.99 -10.70 -27.43
CA ARG A 72 8.10 -9.74 -27.69
C ARG A 72 7.71 -8.53 -28.56
N ASP A 73 6.80 -8.70 -29.51
CA ASP A 73 6.15 -7.69 -30.37
C ASP A 73 5.42 -6.52 -29.66
N GLU A 74 5.13 -6.59 -28.35
CA GLU A 74 4.52 -5.47 -27.59
C GLU A 74 5.55 -4.46 -27.01
N ALA A 75 6.85 -4.77 -27.06
CA ALA A 75 7.89 -3.88 -26.55
C ALA A 75 8.43 -3.02 -27.71
N MET A 76 8.21 -1.70 -27.68
CA MET A 76 8.91 -0.77 -28.57
C MET A 76 9.90 0.09 -27.78
N PRO A 77 11.17 0.18 -28.19
CA PRO A 77 12.07 1.21 -27.70
C PRO A 77 11.61 2.59 -28.16
N ASP A 78 11.71 3.61 -27.29
CA ASP A 78 11.54 5.01 -27.71
C ASP A 78 12.80 5.54 -28.44
N ILE A 79 12.75 6.79 -28.91
CA ILE A 79 13.84 7.48 -29.63
C ILE A 79 15.12 7.59 -28.78
N GLU A 80 15.02 7.44 -27.45
CA GLU A 80 16.14 7.48 -26.49
C GLU A 80 16.54 6.08 -25.97
N GLY A 81 16.00 5.00 -26.54
CA GLY A 81 16.27 3.63 -26.10
C GLY A 81 15.68 3.28 -24.74
N MET A 82 14.83 4.15 -24.15
CA MET A 82 14.09 3.83 -22.94
C MET A 82 12.71 3.29 -23.31
N ASN A 83 12.39 2.07 -22.89
CA ASN A 83 11.05 1.52 -23.08
C ASN A 83 10.06 2.16 -22.09
N ARG A 84 9.61 3.40 -22.35
CA ARG A 84 8.66 4.09 -21.46
C ARG A 84 7.19 3.89 -21.82
N LEU A 85 6.84 3.44 -23.03
CA LEU A 85 5.46 3.61 -23.52
C LEU A 85 4.89 2.47 -24.42
N GLY A 86 5.58 1.34 -24.61
CA GLY A 86 5.03 0.22 -25.40
C GLY A 86 3.67 -0.31 -24.88
N TRP A 87 3.42 -0.14 -23.59
CA TRP A 87 2.31 -0.74 -22.84
C TRP A 87 0.99 0.05 -22.87
N GLU A 88 1.04 1.35 -23.21
CA GLU A 88 -0.12 2.25 -23.28
C GLU A 88 -0.71 2.35 -24.69
N ASN A 89 -0.11 1.69 -25.68
CA ASN A 89 -0.54 1.78 -27.06
C ASN A 89 -1.82 0.96 -27.30
N ARG A 90 -2.97 1.51 -26.87
CA ARG A 90 -4.34 1.06 -27.21
C ARG A 90 -4.56 0.81 -28.71
N LYS A 91 -3.70 1.37 -29.57
CA LYS A 91 -3.81 1.30 -31.04
C LYS A 91 -3.13 0.08 -31.67
N HIS A 92 -2.27 -0.65 -30.95
CA HIS A 92 -1.52 -1.77 -31.52
C HIS A 92 -1.92 -3.05 -30.79
N ASN A 93 -2.51 -4.00 -31.52
CA ASN A 93 -2.97 -5.34 -31.08
C ASN A 93 -4.44 -5.47 -30.59
N ILE A 94 -5.29 -4.45 -30.71
CA ILE A 94 -6.73 -4.62 -30.43
C ILE A 94 -7.37 -5.70 -31.33
N ASP A 95 -6.87 -5.84 -32.56
CA ASP A 95 -7.29 -6.86 -33.53
C ASP A 95 -6.93 -8.29 -33.09
N ARG A 96 -6.04 -8.43 -32.10
CA ARG A 96 -5.62 -9.70 -31.53
C ARG A 96 -6.38 -10.08 -30.25
N TRP A 97 -7.19 -9.18 -29.69
CA TRP A 97 -7.96 -9.44 -28.47
C TRP A 97 -9.29 -10.11 -28.78
N LEU A 98 -9.82 -10.89 -27.84
CA LEU A 98 -11.17 -11.43 -27.99
C LEU A 98 -12.20 -10.38 -27.57
N GLY A 99 -12.83 -9.72 -28.53
CA GLY A 99 -13.98 -8.86 -28.27
C GLY A 99 -15.15 -9.66 -27.69
N LEU A 100 -15.59 -9.31 -26.47
CA LEU A 100 -16.81 -9.82 -25.87
C LEU A 100 -18.03 -8.97 -26.27
N GLY A 101 -17.80 -7.71 -26.64
CA GLY A 101 -18.81 -6.72 -26.99
C GLY A 101 -19.22 -5.84 -25.81
N PRO A 102 -20.21 -4.94 -26.00
CA PRO A 102 -20.75 -4.13 -24.92
C PRO A 102 -21.41 -5.01 -23.85
N LEU A 103 -21.37 -4.57 -22.59
CA LEU A 103 -21.85 -5.36 -21.44
C LEU A 103 -23.23 -5.99 -21.69
N ARG A 104 -24.19 -5.22 -22.24
CA ARG A 104 -25.55 -5.67 -22.55
C ARG A 104 -25.62 -6.86 -23.50
N SER A 105 -24.68 -6.96 -24.44
CA SER A 105 -24.68 -7.99 -25.48
C SER A 105 -23.72 -9.14 -25.19
N VAL A 106 -23.05 -9.17 -24.04
CA VAL A 106 -22.13 -10.26 -23.71
C VAL A 106 -22.91 -11.55 -23.54
N LEU A 107 -22.70 -12.49 -24.47
CA LEU A 107 -23.27 -13.84 -24.43
C LEU A 107 -22.19 -14.84 -24.00
N LEU A 108 -22.46 -15.61 -22.95
CA LEU A 108 -21.58 -16.67 -22.45
C LEU A 108 -22.36 -18.00 -22.43
N ASP A 109 -21.87 -18.98 -23.18
CA ASP A 109 -22.48 -20.31 -23.28
C ASP A 109 -21.98 -21.21 -22.15
N ALA A 110 -22.91 -21.74 -21.35
CA ALA A 110 -22.59 -22.64 -20.24
C ALA A 110 -21.93 -23.96 -20.70
N ALA A 111 -22.12 -24.37 -21.96
CA ALA A 111 -21.46 -25.56 -22.51
C ALA A 111 -19.97 -25.33 -22.83
N CYS A 112 -19.56 -24.09 -23.10
CA CYS A 112 -18.19 -23.78 -23.49
C CYS A 112 -17.28 -23.58 -22.26
N PRO A 113 -16.18 -24.34 -22.10
CA PRO A 113 -15.27 -24.21 -20.95
C PRO A 113 -14.64 -22.82 -20.84
N LEU A 114 -14.27 -22.20 -21.97
CA LEU A 114 -13.73 -20.84 -21.94
C LEU A 114 -14.80 -19.81 -21.53
N CYS A 115 -16.06 -19.95 -21.97
CA CYS A 115 -17.14 -19.07 -21.53
C CYS A 115 -17.41 -19.20 -20.02
N ARG A 116 -17.32 -20.41 -19.45
CA ARG A 116 -17.41 -20.64 -18.00
C ARG A 116 -16.25 -19.98 -17.25
N MET A 117 -15.02 -20.10 -17.76
CA MET A 117 -13.86 -19.41 -17.18
C MET A 117 -14.02 -17.89 -17.23
N ILE A 118 -14.43 -17.31 -18.37
CA ILE A 118 -14.71 -15.88 -18.50
C ILE A 118 -15.79 -15.46 -17.49
N PHE A 119 -16.88 -16.22 -17.40
CA PHE A 119 -17.96 -15.95 -16.45
C PHE A 119 -17.45 -15.93 -14.99
N HIS A 120 -16.50 -16.79 -14.63
CA HIS A 120 -15.90 -16.82 -13.30
C HIS A 120 -15.05 -15.60 -12.99
N VAL A 121 -14.21 -15.19 -13.93
CA VAL A 121 -13.28 -14.06 -13.72
C VAL A 121 -13.86 -12.71 -14.15
N PHE A 122 -15.11 -12.67 -14.64
CA PHE A 122 -15.70 -11.42 -15.08
C PHE A 122 -15.86 -10.48 -13.87
N PRO A 123 -15.41 -9.21 -13.96
CA PRO A 123 -15.46 -8.25 -12.84
C PRO A 123 -16.89 -7.96 -12.34
N PRO A 124 -17.05 -7.35 -11.16
CA PRO A 124 -18.38 -7.03 -10.65
C PRO A 124 -18.98 -5.90 -11.47
N ILE A 125 -20.26 -6.03 -11.77
CA ILE A 125 -20.99 -5.00 -12.52
C ILE A 125 -21.54 -4.02 -11.50
N THR A 126 -21.17 -2.75 -11.64
CA THR A 126 -21.70 -1.70 -10.77
C THR A 126 -23.03 -1.18 -11.31
N ALA A 127 -23.77 -0.44 -10.48
CA ALA A 127 -25.05 0.17 -10.88
C ALA A 127 -24.87 1.42 -11.77
N ASP A 128 -23.63 1.81 -12.08
CA ASP A 128 -23.35 3.02 -12.84
C ASP A 128 -23.83 2.89 -14.30
N GLU A 129 -24.63 3.86 -14.77
CA GLU A 129 -25.22 3.81 -16.12
C GLU A 129 -24.17 3.81 -17.25
N GLU A 130 -22.98 4.34 -16.99
CA GLU A 130 -21.86 4.39 -17.96
C GLU A 130 -21.26 2.99 -18.23
N ASP A 131 -21.25 2.07 -17.26
CA ASP A 131 -20.70 0.71 -17.42
C ASP A 131 -21.50 -0.14 -18.42
N TRP A 132 -22.75 0.21 -18.70
CA TRP A 132 -23.65 -0.54 -19.57
C TRP A 132 -23.27 -0.49 -21.06
N GLY A 133 -22.63 0.60 -21.48
CA GLY A 133 -22.15 0.82 -22.84
C GLY A 133 -20.70 0.38 -23.05
N ALA A 134 -20.01 -0.04 -21.97
CA ALA A 134 -18.60 -0.37 -22.01
C ALA A 134 -18.34 -1.65 -22.81
N GLU A 135 -17.40 -1.57 -23.75
CA GLU A 135 -16.94 -2.72 -24.51
C GLU A 135 -15.91 -3.51 -23.73
N TYR A 136 -16.14 -4.82 -23.61
CA TYR A 136 -15.28 -5.75 -22.90
C TYR A 136 -14.47 -6.62 -23.86
N PHE A 137 -13.27 -6.99 -23.44
CA PHE A 137 -12.36 -7.84 -24.20
C PHE A 137 -11.54 -8.75 -23.29
N LEU A 138 -11.10 -9.89 -23.82
CA LEU A 138 -10.03 -10.69 -23.22
C LEU A 138 -8.69 -10.26 -23.78
N ARG A 139 -7.77 -9.94 -22.87
CA ARG A 139 -6.40 -9.55 -23.19
C ARG A 139 -5.40 -10.48 -22.53
N PRO A 140 -4.48 -11.08 -23.30
CA PRO A 140 -3.31 -11.72 -22.72
C PRO A 140 -2.37 -10.65 -22.14
N ILE A 141 -1.92 -10.87 -20.91
CA ILE A 141 -0.95 -10.03 -20.20
C ILE A 141 0.17 -10.93 -19.72
N ARG A 142 1.42 -10.47 -19.81
CA ARG A 142 2.50 -11.24 -19.21
C ARG A 142 2.41 -11.13 -17.69
N SER A 143 2.76 -12.20 -16.98
CA SER A 143 2.88 -12.18 -15.51
C SER A 143 3.79 -11.03 -15.03
N TYR A 144 4.78 -10.64 -15.84
CA TYR A 144 5.64 -9.47 -15.60
C TYR A 144 5.24 -8.20 -16.40
N ASN A 145 4.02 -7.98 -16.90
CA ASN A 145 3.70 -6.75 -17.69
C ASN A 145 3.61 -5.43 -16.87
N ARG A 146 4.47 -5.24 -15.86
CA ARG A 146 4.54 -4.02 -15.04
C ARG A 146 5.98 -3.58 -14.69
N LEU A 147 7.04 -3.99 -15.41
CA LEU A 147 8.45 -3.65 -15.06
C LEU A 147 8.89 -2.30 -15.64
N ASP A 148 9.49 -1.49 -14.77
CA ASP A 148 10.41 -0.38 -15.03
C ASP A 148 11.68 -0.86 -15.78
N LYS A 149 12.47 0.10 -16.30
CA LYS A 149 13.61 0.09 -17.24
C LYS A 149 14.79 -0.87 -16.99
N ARG A 150 14.68 -1.84 -16.08
CA ARG A 150 15.78 -2.73 -15.66
C ARG A 150 15.67 -4.16 -16.19
N LEU A 151 14.73 -4.44 -17.10
CA LEU A 151 14.80 -5.69 -17.86
C LEU A 151 16.14 -5.70 -18.61
N PRO A 152 16.95 -6.77 -18.52
CA PRO A 152 18.08 -6.95 -19.43
C PRO A 152 17.51 -7.05 -20.85
N LEU A 153 17.54 -5.93 -21.55
CA LEU A 153 17.16 -5.86 -22.94
C LEU A 153 18.37 -6.27 -23.79
N ASP A 154 18.11 -6.93 -24.90
CA ASP A 154 19.10 -7.11 -25.95
C ASP A 154 19.45 -5.76 -26.60
N GLU A 155 20.43 -5.77 -27.50
CA GLU A 155 20.89 -4.58 -28.24
C GLU A 155 19.78 -3.87 -29.04
N LYS A 156 18.63 -4.52 -29.22
CA LYS A 156 17.46 -4.02 -29.95
C LYS A 156 16.34 -3.52 -29.03
N GLY A 157 16.53 -3.54 -27.71
CA GLY A 157 15.54 -3.07 -26.74
C GLY A 157 14.45 -4.09 -26.39
N TYR A 158 14.64 -5.38 -26.69
CA TYR A 158 13.70 -6.45 -26.35
C TYR A 158 14.20 -7.29 -25.17
N PRO A 159 13.33 -7.87 -24.33
CA PRO A 159 13.77 -8.84 -23.33
C PRO A 159 14.57 -9.96 -23.99
N ASN A 160 15.77 -10.23 -23.47
CA ASN A 160 16.59 -11.30 -24.03
C ASN A 160 15.90 -12.68 -23.89
N GLU A 161 16.37 -13.67 -24.66
CA GLU A 161 15.72 -14.98 -24.74
C GLU A 161 15.64 -15.70 -23.39
N GLU A 162 16.62 -15.51 -22.51
CA GLU A 162 16.61 -16.09 -21.16
C GLU A 162 15.54 -15.47 -20.25
N VAL A 163 15.30 -14.17 -20.37
CA VAL A 163 14.24 -13.47 -19.66
C VAL A 163 12.87 -13.89 -20.20
N GLY A 164 12.78 -14.10 -21.52
CA GLY A 164 11.63 -14.67 -22.25
C GLY A 164 11.01 -15.92 -21.61
N LYS A 165 11.86 -16.78 -21.03
CA LYS A 165 11.49 -18.08 -20.45
C LYS A 165 11.12 -18.02 -18.97
N LYS A 166 11.21 -16.84 -18.33
CA LYS A 166 11.02 -16.67 -16.87
C LYS A 166 9.59 -16.27 -16.47
N TYR A 167 8.64 -16.21 -17.41
CA TYR A 167 7.30 -15.68 -17.15
C TYR A 167 6.16 -16.47 -17.81
N ALA A 168 5.03 -16.57 -17.13
CA ALA A 168 3.77 -17.05 -17.72
C ALA A 168 3.01 -15.91 -18.45
N ILE A 169 2.05 -16.29 -19.30
CA ILE A 169 1.00 -15.41 -19.80
C ILE A 169 -0.26 -15.65 -18.97
N TYR A 170 -0.87 -14.56 -18.50
CA TYR A 170 -2.19 -14.54 -17.88
C TYR A 170 -3.19 -13.92 -18.86
N VAL A 171 -4.47 -14.16 -18.66
CA VAL A 171 -5.54 -13.58 -19.46
C VAL A 171 -6.44 -12.78 -18.54
N ALA A 172 -6.69 -11.53 -18.90
CA ALA A 172 -7.52 -10.61 -18.14
C ALA A 172 -8.77 -10.22 -18.91
N VAL A 173 -9.86 -9.98 -18.18
CA VAL A 173 -11.08 -9.33 -18.69
C VAL A 173 -10.97 -7.82 -18.45
N ASN A 174 -11.06 -7.01 -19.48
CA ASN A 174 -10.90 -5.54 -19.42
C ASN A 174 -11.98 -4.79 -20.20
N SER A 175 -12.14 -3.48 -19.94
CA SER A 175 -13.06 -2.55 -20.61
C SER A 175 -12.32 -1.39 -21.30
N LEU A 176 -12.84 -0.89 -22.44
CA LEU A 176 -12.27 0.19 -23.27
C LEU A 176 -12.64 1.61 -22.81
N GLN A 177 -13.76 1.77 -22.09
CA GLN A 177 -14.26 3.09 -21.70
C GLN A 177 -13.58 3.58 -20.43
N SER A 178 -12.69 4.53 -20.63
CA SER A 178 -12.02 5.32 -19.60
C SER A 178 -12.56 6.74 -19.67
N GLN A 179 -13.32 7.19 -18.67
CA GLN A 179 -13.13 8.52 -18.04
C GLN A 179 -13.94 8.73 -16.76
N VAL A 180 -15.07 8.06 -16.52
CA VAL A 180 -15.79 8.13 -15.23
C VAL A 180 -16.44 6.77 -14.98
N SER A 181 -16.69 6.40 -13.72
CA SER A 181 -17.18 5.09 -13.23
C SER A 181 -16.20 3.90 -13.20
N VAL A 182 -16.49 2.97 -12.29
CA VAL A 182 -15.60 2.26 -11.37
C VAL A 182 -14.52 1.35 -11.97
N LEU A 183 -14.46 1.09 -13.27
CA LEU A 183 -13.49 0.13 -13.85
C LEU A 183 -12.18 0.77 -14.38
N GLY A 184 -12.16 2.09 -14.62
CA GLY A 184 -10.97 2.81 -15.10
C GLY A 184 -9.85 2.99 -14.07
N LYS A 185 -10.16 2.91 -12.77
CA LYS A 185 -9.16 2.87 -11.69
C LYS A 185 -8.36 1.57 -11.66
N TYR A 186 -8.82 0.52 -12.35
CA TYR A 186 -8.28 -0.81 -12.15
C TYR A 186 -6.94 -1.05 -12.91
N PHE A 187 -6.66 -0.28 -13.97
CA PHE A 187 -5.47 -0.50 -14.81
C PHE A 187 -4.87 0.75 -15.50
N GLY A 188 -4.90 1.95 -14.90
CA GLY A 188 -4.15 3.08 -15.49
C GLY A 188 -4.21 4.44 -14.77
N GLU A 189 -3.08 4.85 -14.17
CA GLU A 189 -2.40 6.15 -14.30
C GLU A 189 -1.12 6.11 -13.45
N ALA A 190 0.01 6.58 -13.99
CA ALA A 190 1.36 6.41 -13.42
C ALA A 190 1.61 7.05 -12.04
N ARG A 191 0.66 7.81 -11.49
CA ARG A 191 0.85 8.58 -10.25
C ARG A 191 0.20 7.96 -9.01
N ASN A 192 -0.77 7.06 -9.15
CA ASN A 192 -1.45 6.36 -8.05
C ASN A 192 -1.81 4.91 -8.45
N GLN A 193 -0.80 4.12 -8.80
CA GLN A 193 -0.98 2.75 -9.26
C GLN A 193 -1.31 1.83 -8.08
N MET A 194 -2.59 1.49 -7.88
CA MET A 194 -2.96 0.26 -7.16
C MET A 194 -3.17 -0.87 -8.19
N VAL A 195 -2.63 -2.06 -7.93
CA VAL A 195 -2.96 -3.27 -8.68
C VAL A 195 -4.41 -3.60 -8.34
N HIS A 196 -5.29 -3.47 -9.31
CA HIS A 196 -6.72 -3.64 -9.13
C HIS A 196 -7.17 -4.61 -10.23
N GLY A 197 -7.92 -5.68 -9.91
CA GLY A 197 -8.46 -6.62 -10.90
C GLY A 197 -7.62 -7.85 -11.24
N PHE A 198 -6.61 -8.21 -10.44
CA PHE A 198 -5.92 -9.50 -10.60
C PHE A 198 -6.87 -10.70 -10.38
N GLU A 199 -7.91 -10.51 -9.56
CA GLU A 199 -9.03 -11.44 -9.40
C GLU A 199 -9.84 -11.67 -10.69
N SER A 200 -9.71 -10.78 -11.68
CA SER A 200 -10.35 -10.89 -12.99
C SER A 200 -9.47 -11.57 -14.04
N THR A 201 -8.57 -12.45 -13.59
CA THR A 201 -7.57 -13.10 -14.45
C THR A 201 -7.49 -14.61 -14.27
N PHE A 202 -7.02 -15.32 -15.30
CA PHE A 202 -6.73 -16.74 -15.27
C PHE A 202 -5.46 -17.07 -16.06
N ALA A 203 -4.88 -18.24 -15.82
CA ALA A 203 -3.65 -18.68 -16.49
C ALA A 203 -3.57 -20.20 -16.64
N LEU A 204 -2.59 -20.67 -17.40
CA LEU A 204 -2.26 -22.10 -17.45
C LEU A 204 -1.83 -22.60 -16.07
N SER A 205 -2.28 -23.81 -15.73
CA SER A 205 -1.87 -24.53 -14.54
C SER A 205 -0.39 -24.93 -14.61
N HIS A 206 0.31 -24.90 -13.48
CA HIS A 206 1.66 -25.46 -13.33
C HIS A 206 1.74 -26.96 -13.63
N LYS A 207 0.60 -27.68 -13.69
CA LYS A 207 0.51 -29.08 -14.13
C LYS A 207 0.56 -29.23 -15.66
N THR A 208 0.06 -28.22 -16.38
CA THR A 208 0.10 -28.14 -17.85
C THR A 208 0.69 -26.79 -18.26
N PRO A 209 1.94 -26.49 -17.85
CA PRO A 209 2.54 -25.21 -18.15
C PRO A 209 2.84 -25.08 -19.63
N ALA A 210 3.00 -23.85 -20.10
CA ALA A 210 3.53 -23.61 -21.43
C ALA A 210 4.96 -24.21 -21.55
N PRO A 211 5.27 -25.01 -22.58
CA PRO A 211 6.53 -25.76 -22.67
C PRO A 211 7.80 -24.90 -22.58
N THR A 212 7.74 -23.68 -23.14
CA THR A 212 8.87 -22.75 -23.20
C THR A 212 8.96 -21.82 -21.98
N ARG A 213 7.93 -21.78 -21.12
CA ARG A 213 7.80 -20.82 -20.02
C ARG A 213 7.03 -21.36 -18.80
N PRO A 214 7.56 -22.39 -18.13
CA PRO A 214 6.80 -23.06 -17.08
C PRO A 214 6.67 -22.29 -15.77
N ARG A 215 7.46 -21.24 -15.59
CA ARG A 215 7.54 -20.47 -14.34
C ARG A 215 6.36 -19.51 -14.21
N LEU A 216 5.96 -19.23 -12.97
CA LEU A 216 4.85 -18.31 -12.63
C LEU A 216 3.49 -18.76 -13.21
N SER A 217 3.34 -20.02 -13.58
CA SER A 217 2.04 -20.59 -13.93
C SER A 217 1.12 -20.64 -12.70
N ALA A 218 -0.18 -20.74 -12.91
CA ALA A 218 -1.13 -20.82 -11.81
C ALA A 218 -0.97 -22.15 -11.04
N ARG A 219 -0.93 -22.07 -9.70
CA ARG A 219 -0.93 -23.24 -8.82
C ARG A 219 -2.33 -23.53 -8.32
N GLU A 220 -2.66 -24.80 -8.26
CA GLU A 220 -3.91 -25.25 -7.66
C GLU A 220 -3.89 -25.01 -6.15
N ARG A 221 -4.93 -24.34 -5.67
CA ARG A 221 -5.09 -23.89 -4.29
C ARG A 221 -6.24 -24.66 -3.64
N GLY A 222 -5.95 -25.33 -2.54
CA GLY A 222 -6.94 -26.12 -1.79
C GLY A 222 -7.95 -25.29 -0.99
N VAL A 223 -9.08 -25.90 -0.63
CA VAL A 223 -10.07 -25.27 0.27
C VAL A 223 -9.53 -25.06 1.68
N ARG A 224 -8.60 -25.92 2.11
CA ARG A 224 -7.81 -25.77 3.34
C ARG A 224 -6.43 -25.24 3.03
N TRP A 225 -5.78 -24.63 4.01
CA TRP A 225 -4.40 -24.23 3.86
C TRP A 225 -3.46 -25.42 3.65
N ASN A 226 -2.33 -25.16 2.99
CA ASN A 226 -1.28 -26.14 2.79
C ASN A 226 -0.01 -25.71 3.56
N ARG A 227 0.24 -26.38 4.70
CA ARG A 227 1.42 -26.14 5.53
C ARG A 227 2.75 -26.42 4.84
N ASP A 228 2.78 -27.36 3.88
CA ASP A 228 4.01 -27.75 3.20
C ASP A 228 4.49 -26.66 2.22
N ILE A 229 3.55 -25.94 1.60
CA ILE A 229 3.86 -24.76 0.79
C ILE A 229 4.53 -23.68 1.66
N VAL A 230 3.94 -23.36 2.81
CA VAL A 230 4.48 -22.35 3.73
C VAL A 230 5.85 -22.76 4.28
N ARG A 231 6.03 -24.02 4.68
CA ARG A 231 7.34 -24.56 5.10
C ARG A 231 8.39 -24.49 3.99
N GLY A 232 7.98 -24.75 2.74
CA GLY A 232 8.83 -24.62 1.56
C GLY A 232 9.34 -23.19 1.38
N TRP A 233 8.45 -22.20 1.48
CA TRP A 233 8.80 -20.78 1.42
C TRP A 233 9.76 -20.36 2.52
N MET A 234 9.52 -20.81 3.75
CA MET A 234 10.39 -20.52 4.90
C MET A 234 11.79 -21.09 4.67
N THR A 235 11.87 -22.36 4.25
CA THR A 235 13.14 -23.03 3.96
C THR A 235 13.90 -22.32 2.84
N LYS A 236 13.20 -21.91 1.77
CA LYS A 236 13.79 -21.15 0.66
C LYS A 236 14.36 -19.82 1.16
N CYS A 237 13.61 -19.07 1.97
CA CYS A 237 14.05 -17.81 2.55
C CYS A 237 15.26 -17.98 3.48
N GLU A 238 15.26 -18.97 4.38
CA GLU A 238 16.39 -19.24 5.28
C GLU A 238 17.67 -19.61 4.52
N ARG A 239 17.54 -20.37 3.42
CA ARG A 239 18.66 -20.81 2.58
C ARG A 239 19.20 -19.71 1.68
N GLU A 240 18.31 -18.96 1.02
CA GLU A 240 18.66 -18.05 -0.08
C GLU A 240 18.79 -16.58 0.36
N HIS A 241 18.13 -16.17 1.45
CA HIS A 241 18.06 -14.77 1.89
C HIS A 241 18.73 -14.53 3.25
N SER A 242 19.72 -15.34 3.61
CA SER A 242 20.34 -15.32 4.95
C SER A 242 20.96 -13.97 5.32
N THR A 243 21.40 -13.14 4.37
CA THR A 243 21.94 -11.79 4.70
C THR A 243 20.85 -10.77 5.02
N SER A 244 19.70 -10.84 4.35
CA SER A 244 18.64 -9.81 4.44
C SER A 244 17.46 -10.23 5.32
N CYS A 245 17.30 -11.53 5.57
CA CYS A 245 16.23 -12.12 6.38
C CYS A 245 16.75 -12.84 7.63
N ARG A 246 18.03 -12.69 7.99
CA ARG A 246 18.55 -13.26 9.24
C ARG A 246 17.91 -12.56 10.42
N VAL A 247 17.46 -13.40 11.35
CA VAL A 247 16.91 -12.96 12.63
C VAL A 247 18.06 -12.97 13.62
N GLU A 248 18.31 -11.84 14.25
CA GLU A 248 19.31 -11.71 15.31
C GLU A 248 18.58 -11.77 16.65
N TRP A 249 19.05 -12.63 17.54
CA TRP A 249 18.49 -12.75 18.88
C TRP A 249 18.93 -11.57 19.76
N SER A 250 18.01 -11.08 20.60
CA SER A 250 18.30 -10.11 21.66
C SER A 250 17.97 -10.70 23.03
N ASP A 251 18.90 -10.60 23.98
CA ASP A 251 18.71 -11.06 25.36
C ASP A 251 17.65 -10.23 26.11
N GLU A 252 17.31 -9.04 25.61
CA GLU A 252 16.21 -8.25 26.16
C GLU A 252 14.88 -9.03 26.09
N LEU A 253 14.71 -9.92 25.09
CA LEU A 253 13.53 -10.77 24.97
C LEU A 253 13.31 -11.72 26.15
N LEU A 254 14.32 -11.99 26.98
CA LEU A 254 14.18 -12.79 28.21
C LEU A 254 13.21 -12.15 29.21
N LEU A 255 12.96 -10.84 29.10
CA LEU A 255 11.97 -10.12 29.89
C LEU A 255 10.52 -10.42 29.44
N CYS A 256 10.34 -10.87 28.19
CA CYS A 256 9.05 -11.18 27.60
C CYS A 256 8.50 -12.52 28.07
N SER A 257 7.19 -12.68 27.89
CA SER A 257 6.49 -13.95 28.07
C SER A 257 6.13 -14.55 26.71
N MET A 258 6.05 -15.87 26.65
CA MET A 258 5.70 -16.65 25.46
C MET A 258 4.65 -17.70 25.82
N ILE A 259 3.82 -18.08 24.86
CA ILE A 259 2.92 -19.22 24.99
C ILE A 259 3.67 -20.47 24.54
N ASP A 260 3.82 -21.44 25.43
CA ASP A 260 4.19 -22.80 25.05
C ASP A 260 2.95 -23.48 24.48
N VAL A 261 2.90 -23.66 23.15
CA VAL A 261 1.72 -24.19 22.46
C VAL A 261 1.46 -25.66 22.81
N SER A 262 2.48 -26.41 23.21
CA SER A 262 2.36 -27.82 23.60
C SER A 262 1.68 -27.96 24.96
N SER A 263 2.12 -27.18 25.94
CA SER A 263 1.56 -27.22 27.30
C SER A 263 0.38 -26.27 27.51
N ARG A 264 0.12 -25.35 26.56
CA ARG A 264 -0.87 -24.27 26.64
C ARG A 264 -0.71 -23.44 27.92
N ARG A 265 0.52 -22.98 28.17
CA ARG A 265 0.87 -22.14 29.32
C ARG A 265 1.72 -20.97 28.91
N ILE A 266 1.57 -19.87 29.63
CA ILE A 266 2.48 -18.73 29.51
C ILE A 266 3.76 -19.08 30.28
N VAL A 267 4.89 -19.00 29.59
CA VAL A 267 6.23 -19.24 30.12
C VAL A 267 7.10 -18.01 29.90
N LYS A 268 8.15 -17.85 30.70
CA LYS A 268 9.19 -16.85 30.38
C LYS A 268 9.88 -17.24 29.07
N CYS A 269 10.23 -16.24 28.26
CA CYS A 269 10.88 -16.43 26.99
C CYS A 269 12.20 -17.22 27.18
N PRO A 270 12.33 -18.43 26.62
CA PRO A 270 13.56 -19.20 26.75
C PRO A 270 14.70 -18.57 25.92
N PRO A 271 15.96 -18.73 26.34
CA PRO A 271 17.10 -18.19 25.61
C PRO A 271 17.18 -18.78 24.20
N GLN A 272 17.41 -17.92 23.21
CA GLN A 272 17.51 -18.27 21.79
C GLN A 272 16.33 -19.07 21.25
N CYS A 273 15.13 -18.87 21.81
CA CYS A 273 13.95 -19.60 21.37
C CYS A 273 13.49 -19.14 19.98
N ARG A 274 13.06 -20.09 19.15
CA ARG A 274 12.33 -19.79 17.91
C ARG A 274 10.85 -19.71 18.23
N TYR A 275 10.25 -18.55 17.96
CA TYR A 275 8.83 -18.31 18.20
C TYR A 275 8.17 -17.64 16.99
N VAL A 276 6.85 -17.81 16.91
CA VAL A 276 5.99 -17.08 15.97
C VAL A 276 5.34 -15.92 16.72
N ALA A 277 5.18 -14.76 16.08
CA ALA A 277 4.35 -13.68 16.61
C ALA A 277 2.98 -13.67 15.92
N LEU A 278 1.92 -13.31 16.62
CA LEU A 278 0.59 -13.10 16.05
C LEU A 278 0.27 -11.61 15.96
N SER A 279 -0.29 -11.20 14.83
CA SER A 279 -0.77 -9.86 14.57
C SER A 279 -2.19 -9.94 13.98
N TYR A 280 -3.16 -9.30 14.66
CA TYR A 280 -4.59 -9.49 14.40
C TYR A 280 -5.43 -8.35 14.96
N VAL A 281 -6.70 -8.27 14.53
CA VAL A 281 -7.66 -7.32 15.09
C VAL A 281 -8.30 -7.91 16.34
N TRP A 282 -8.06 -7.30 17.50
CA TRP A 282 -8.59 -7.81 18.79
C TRP A 282 -10.11 -7.76 18.88
N GLY A 283 -10.73 -6.68 18.37
CA GLY A 283 -12.17 -6.44 18.54
C GLY A 283 -12.61 -6.12 19.98
N GLY A 284 -11.67 -5.83 20.90
CA GLY A 284 -11.97 -5.45 22.29
C GLY A 284 -12.15 -6.63 23.27
N ILE A 285 -11.87 -7.86 22.84
CA ILE A 285 -12.01 -9.06 23.67
C ILE A 285 -10.68 -9.32 24.37
N SER A 286 -10.68 -9.30 25.71
CA SER A 286 -9.55 -9.75 26.52
C SER A 286 -9.85 -11.16 27.05
N PRO A 287 -8.99 -12.16 26.80
CA PRO A 287 -9.20 -13.51 27.31
C PRO A 287 -9.26 -13.51 28.85
N GLN A 288 -10.24 -14.22 29.41
CA GLN A 288 -10.34 -14.39 30.86
C GLN A 288 -9.13 -15.16 31.41
N PRO A 289 -8.75 -14.95 32.68
CA PRO A 289 -7.72 -15.77 33.33
C PRO A 289 -8.02 -17.27 33.20
N GLY A 290 -7.00 -18.04 32.79
CA GLY A 290 -7.13 -19.48 32.57
C GLY A 290 -7.80 -19.90 31.24
N ALA A 291 -8.21 -18.95 30.38
CA ALA A 291 -8.84 -19.28 29.09
C ALA A 291 -7.89 -20.05 28.15
N LEU A 292 -6.58 -19.79 28.25
CA LEU A 292 -5.55 -20.50 27.50
C LEU A 292 -5.55 -22.00 27.84
N GLU A 293 -5.56 -22.36 29.12
CA GLU A 293 -5.55 -23.74 29.61
C GLU A 293 -6.87 -24.46 29.27
N ARG A 294 -8.00 -23.74 29.32
CA ARG A 294 -9.33 -24.29 29.01
C ARG A 294 -9.62 -24.44 27.51
N GLY A 295 -8.84 -23.79 26.63
CA GLY A 295 -9.11 -23.79 25.20
C GLY A 295 -10.30 -22.90 24.80
N GLU A 296 -10.50 -21.83 25.56
CA GLU A 296 -11.61 -20.87 25.41
C GLU A 296 -11.12 -19.54 24.84
N LEU A 297 -10.00 -19.55 24.10
CA LEU A 297 -9.48 -18.34 23.48
C LEU A 297 -10.30 -17.99 22.23
N PRO A 298 -10.29 -16.71 21.83
CA PRO A 298 -10.80 -16.31 20.51
C PRO A 298 -10.22 -17.17 19.39
N GLN A 299 -11.04 -17.51 18.40
CA GLN A 299 -10.72 -18.48 17.35
C GLN A 299 -9.41 -18.14 16.61
N THR A 300 -9.12 -16.86 16.40
CA THR A 300 -7.88 -16.42 15.73
C THR A 300 -6.63 -16.81 16.51
N ILE A 301 -6.68 -16.79 17.85
CA ILE A 301 -5.57 -17.20 18.70
C ILE A 301 -5.44 -18.73 18.73
N GLU A 302 -6.56 -19.46 18.79
CA GLU A 302 -6.55 -20.93 18.68
C GLU A 302 -5.97 -21.41 17.35
N ASP A 303 -6.36 -20.77 16.25
CA ASP A 303 -5.84 -21.07 14.94
C ASP A 303 -4.34 -20.74 14.85
N ALA A 304 -3.87 -19.64 15.46
CA ALA A 304 -2.45 -19.31 15.53
C ALA A 304 -1.63 -20.34 16.33
N ILE A 305 -2.18 -20.88 17.42
CA ILE A 305 -1.59 -22.00 18.18
C ILE A 305 -1.47 -23.23 17.27
N ALA A 306 -2.52 -23.55 16.49
CA ALA A 306 -2.51 -24.67 15.56
C ALA A 306 -1.49 -24.48 14.43
N VAL A 307 -1.43 -23.30 13.79
CA VAL A 307 -0.43 -22.96 12.78
C VAL A 307 0.99 -23.09 13.34
N THR A 308 1.23 -22.60 14.56
CA THR A 308 2.56 -22.67 15.19
C THR A 308 3.03 -24.12 15.34
N LYS A 309 2.14 -25.01 15.81
CA LYS A 309 2.41 -26.47 15.89
C LYS A 309 2.64 -27.07 14.52
N ASP A 310 1.80 -26.71 13.55
CA ASP A 310 1.89 -27.20 12.18
C ASP A 310 3.13 -26.70 11.44
N LEU A 311 3.74 -25.59 11.87
CA LEU A 311 5.04 -25.13 11.38
C LEU A 311 6.22 -25.77 12.15
N GLY A 312 5.95 -26.60 13.16
CA GLY A 312 6.96 -27.33 13.94
C GLY A 312 7.59 -26.50 15.06
N LEU A 313 6.94 -25.42 15.49
CA LEU A 313 7.42 -24.54 16.54
C LEU A 313 6.65 -24.73 17.85
N LYS A 314 7.33 -24.39 18.94
CA LYS A 314 6.83 -24.57 20.31
C LYS A 314 6.32 -23.27 20.95
N TYR A 315 6.82 -22.12 20.50
CA TYR A 315 6.55 -20.85 21.15
C TYR A 315 5.77 -19.92 20.24
N LEU A 316 4.74 -19.29 20.79
CA LEU A 316 3.91 -18.27 20.15
C LEU A 316 3.87 -17.03 21.04
N TRP A 317 4.01 -15.86 20.45
CA TRP A 317 3.80 -14.58 21.11
C TRP A 317 2.49 -13.96 20.67
N VAL A 318 1.65 -13.57 21.64
CA VAL A 318 0.38 -12.88 21.41
C VAL A 318 0.30 -11.73 22.39
N ASP A 319 0.21 -10.51 21.88
CA ASP A 319 0.11 -9.26 22.65
C ASP A 319 -0.91 -9.32 23.81
N ALA A 320 -2.14 -9.78 23.56
CA ALA A 320 -3.22 -9.84 24.53
C ALA A 320 -2.96 -10.80 25.71
N LEU A 321 -2.03 -11.74 25.56
CA LEU A 321 -1.73 -12.78 26.56
C LEU A 321 -0.31 -12.66 27.14
N CYS A 322 0.66 -12.25 26.33
CA CYS A 322 2.06 -12.15 26.72
C CYS A 322 2.43 -10.82 27.37
N ILE A 323 1.61 -9.78 27.16
CA ILE A 323 1.74 -8.47 27.83
C ILE A 323 0.73 -8.39 28.95
N ASP A 324 1.18 -7.97 30.13
CA ASP A 324 0.28 -7.60 31.22
C ASP A 324 -0.45 -6.32 30.84
N GLN A 325 -1.78 -6.42 30.66
CA GLN A 325 -2.59 -5.30 30.20
C GLN A 325 -2.85 -4.27 31.30
N THR A 326 -2.52 -4.57 32.56
CA THR A 326 -2.63 -3.60 33.66
C THR A 326 -1.63 -2.44 33.47
N PRO A 327 -2.02 -1.19 33.77
CA PRO A 327 -1.09 -0.06 33.70
C PRO A 327 0.09 -0.26 34.68
N SER A 328 1.27 -0.53 34.14
CA SER A 328 2.47 -0.81 34.92
C SER A 328 3.74 -0.34 34.18
N PRO A 329 4.84 -0.03 34.89
CA PRO A 329 6.14 0.22 34.26
C PRO A 329 6.59 -0.93 33.35
N GLU A 330 6.25 -2.18 33.71
CA GLU A 330 6.54 -3.38 32.94
C GLU A 330 5.80 -3.38 31.60
N LYS A 331 4.52 -2.97 31.59
CA LYS A 331 3.77 -2.80 30.34
C LYS A 331 4.44 -1.76 29.44
N VAL A 332 4.84 -0.63 30.00
CA VAL A 332 5.57 0.41 29.25
C VAL A 332 6.87 -0.15 28.67
N GLN A 333 7.61 -0.93 29.45
CA GLN A 333 8.83 -1.59 28.99
C GLN A 333 8.56 -2.57 27.84
N GLN A 334 7.54 -3.42 27.97
CA GLN A 334 7.17 -4.37 26.90
C GLN A 334 6.68 -3.67 25.64
N LEU A 335 5.92 -2.58 25.76
CA LEU A 335 5.51 -1.75 24.63
C LEU A 335 6.71 -1.08 23.94
N ASN A 336 7.76 -0.75 24.69
CA ASN A 336 9.01 -0.22 24.14
C ASN A 336 9.84 -1.27 23.39
N MET A 337 9.55 -2.56 23.58
CA MET A 337 10.25 -3.68 22.95
C MET A 337 9.50 -4.28 21.75
N MET A 338 8.43 -3.65 21.29
CA MET A 338 7.64 -4.14 20.15
C MET A 338 8.49 -4.29 18.88
N ASP A 339 9.47 -3.40 18.65
CA ASP A 339 10.44 -3.54 17.57
C ASP A 339 11.21 -4.85 17.64
N LEU A 340 11.73 -5.18 18.82
CA LEU A 340 12.48 -6.42 19.07
C LEU A 340 11.57 -7.65 18.96
N ILE A 341 10.37 -7.62 19.54
CA ILE A 341 9.45 -8.77 19.54
C ILE A 341 9.09 -9.20 18.11
N TYR A 342 8.77 -8.27 17.22
CA TYR A 342 8.44 -8.64 15.84
C TYR A 342 9.68 -8.94 15.00
N SER A 343 10.76 -8.15 15.12
CA SER A 343 11.99 -8.37 14.34
C SER A 343 12.73 -9.66 14.70
N CYS A 344 12.66 -10.09 15.97
CA CYS A 344 13.26 -11.33 16.45
C CYS A 344 12.37 -12.57 16.27
N SER A 345 11.13 -12.39 15.78
CA SER A 345 10.24 -13.52 15.50
C SER A 345 10.77 -14.35 14.34
N TRP A 346 10.57 -15.67 14.40
CA TRP A 346 10.88 -16.54 13.26
C TRP A 346 9.99 -16.21 12.06
N ALA A 347 8.71 -15.97 12.34
CA ALA A 347 7.73 -15.39 11.43
C ALA A 347 6.62 -14.68 12.23
N THR A 348 5.96 -13.72 11.58
CA THR A 348 4.74 -13.10 12.09
C THR A 348 3.54 -13.62 11.30
N ILE A 349 2.55 -14.22 11.98
CA ILE A 349 1.24 -14.54 11.42
C ILE A 349 0.40 -13.27 11.41
N ILE A 350 -0.14 -12.90 10.25
CA ILE A 350 -1.01 -11.72 10.09
C ILE A 350 -2.40 -12.19 9.65
N ALA A 351 -3.40 -11.92 10.49
CA ALA A 351 -4.80 -12.25 10.21
C ALA A 351 -5.49 -11.11 9.43
N LEU A 352 -5.45 -11.17 8.09
CA LEU A 352 -6.01 -10.09 7.24
C LEU A 352 -7.53 -10.14 7.13
N HIS A 353 -8.13 -11.33 7.06
CA HIS A 353 -9.58 -11.48 6.90
C HIS A 353 -10.37 -11.25 8.20
N SER A 354 -9.69 -11.26 9.35
CA SER A 354 -10.31 -11.26 10.68
C SER A 354 -10.71 -9.83 11.07
N ASP A 355 -12.01 -9.51 11.07
CA ASP A 355 -12.51 -8.21 11.56
C ASP A 355 -12.43 -8.10 13.10
N ASN A 356 -12.38 -9.25 13.79
CA ASN A 356 -12.21 -9.37 15.24
C ASN A 356 -11.52 -10.70 15.59
N ALA A 357 -11.20 -10.91 16.87
CA ALA A 357 -10.45 -12.08 17.33
C ALA A 357 -11.23 -13.42 17.23
N ASP A 358 -12.56 -13.38 17.09
CA ASP A 358 -13.42 -14.57 17.06
C ASP A 358 -13.62 -15.12 15.64
N THR A 359 -13.20 -14.38 14.61
CA THR A 359 -13.42 -14.78 13.21
C THR A 359 -12.59 -16.01 12.81
N GLY A 360 -11.39 -16.15 13.37
CA GLY A 360 -10.44 -17.21 13.03
C GLY A 360 -9.60 -16.88 11.80
N LEU A 361 -8.58 -17.72 11.59
CA LEU A 361 -7.76 -17.68 10.38
C LEU A 361 -8.47 -18.48 9.29
N CYS A 362 -8.76 -17.81 8.16
CA CYS A 362 -9.44 -18.44 7.03
C CYS A 362 -8.70 -19.71 6.59
N SER A 363 -9.45 -20.79 6.26
CA SER A 363 -8.96 -22.08 5.75
C SER A 363 -8.27 -23.05 6.73
N LEU A 364 -8.15 -22.68 8.01
CA LEU A 364 -7.57 -23.55 9.03
C LEU A 364 -8.59 -24.53 9.62
N SER A 365 -9.73 -24.03 10.07
CA SER A 365 -10.80 -24.85 10.64
C SER A 365 -11.73 -25.39 9.56
N SER A 366 -12.25 -26.61 9.75
CA SER A 366 -13.34 -27.16 8.91
C SER A 366 -14.61 -26.30 8.98
N LYS A 367 -14.72 -25.45 10.01
CA LYS A 367 -15.82 -24.51 10.19
C LYS A 367 -15.70 -23.26 9.31
N ASN A 368 -14.53 -22.98 8.73
CA ASN A 368 -14.29 -21.82 7.87
C ASN A 368 -13.47 -22.18 6.61
N PRO A 369 -14.02 -23.02 5.70
CA PRO A 369 -13.35 -23.40 4.46
C PRO A 369 -13.36 -22.26 3.44
N ARG A 370 -12.31 -22.16 2.62
CA ARG A 370 -12.29 -21.22 1.49
C ARG A 370 -13.16 -21.71 0.34
N ALA A 371 -13.66 -20.76 -0.44
CA ALA A 371 -14.27 -21.05 -1.74
C ALA A 371 -13.27 -21.81 -2.63
N PRO A 372 -13.70 -22.86 -3.36
CA PRO A 372 -12.85 -23.58 -4.31
C PRO A 372 -12.30 -22.67 -5.41
N GLN A 373 -11.05 -22.92 -5.82
CA GLN A 373 -10.48 -22.28 -7.01
C GLN A 373 -11.21 -22.77 -8.26
N ARG A 374 -11.48 -21.87 -9.20
CA ARG A 374 -12.13 -22.23 -10.46
C ARG A 374 -11.09 -22.75 -11.44
N SER A 375 -11.43 -23.86 -12.09
CA SER A 375 -10.62 -24.54 -13.09
C SER A 375 -11.46 -25.00 -14.27
N GLU A 376 -10.95 -24.86 -15.48
CA GLU A 376 -11.56 -25.38 -16.70
C GLU A 376 -10.49 -26.04 -17.56
N THR A 377 -10.84 -27.10 -18.27
CA THR A 377 -9.94 -27.74 -19.24
C THR A 377 -10.32 -27.29 -20.65
N VAL A 378 -9.33 -26.79 -21.39
CA VAL A 378 -9.50 -26.36 -22.78
C VAL A 378 -8.41 -27.03 -23.60
N GLU A 379 -8.81 -27.82 -24.61
CA GLU A 379 -7.88 -28.48 -25.54
C GLU A 379 -6.77 -29.28 -24.81
N GLY A 380 -7.13 -29.96 -23.73
CA GLY A 380 -6.21 -30.76 -22.90
C GLY A 380 -5.34 -29.97 -21.91
N SER A 381 -5.40 -28.64 -21.93
CA SER A 381 -4.69 -27.76 -21.00
C SER A 381 -5.61 -27.28 -19.88
N GLN A 382 -5.13 -27.28 -18.64
CA GLN A 382 -5.89 -26.80 -17.49
C GLN A 382 -5.68 -25.29 -17.30
N LEU A 383 -6.78 -24.54 -17.27
CA LEU A 383 -6.84 -23.12 -16.92
C LEU A 383 -7.30 -22.97 -15.48
N LEU A 384 -6.64 -22.10 -14.72
CA LEU A 384 -6.98 -21.79 -13.34
C LEU A 384 -7.23 -20.28 -13.18
N SER A 385 -8.31 -19.96 -12.47
CA SER A 385 -8.55 -18.60 -11.96
C SER A 385 -7.47 -18.16 -10.97
N LEU A 386 -7.17 -16.87 -10.95
CA LEU A 386 -6.21 -16.25 -10.03
C LEU A 386 -6.95 -15.49 -8.92
N PHE A 387 -6.26 -15.28 -7.78
CA PHE A 387 -6.80 -14.62 -6.59
C PHE A 387 -6.15 -13.26 -6.36
N PRO A 388 -6.82 -12.32 -5.66
CA PRO A 388 -6.23 -11.02 -5.35
C PRO A 388 -4.80 -11.11 -4.82
N THR A 389 -3.97 -10.14 -5.20
CA THR A 389 -2.63 -9.95 -4.66
C THR A 389 -2.69 -9.57 -3.17
N LEU A 390 -1.57 -9.72 -2.45
CA LEU A 390 -1.48 -9.35 -1.03
C LEU A 390 -1.90 -7.90 -0.80
N HIS A 391 -1.42 -6.97 -1.63
CA HIS A 391 -1.76 -5.55 -1.55
C HIS A 391 -3.29 -5.33 -1.66
N GLN A 392 -3.96 -6.04 -2.57
CA GLN A 392 -5.41 -5.93 -2.75
C GLN A 392 -6.19 -6.44 -1.53
N GLU A 393 -5.79 -7.59 -0.98
CA GLU A 393 -6.44 -8.13 0.21
C GLU A 393 -6.24 -7.23 1.43
N MET A 394 -5.04 -6.69 1.60
CA MET A 394 -4.77 -5.75 2.68
C MET A 394 -5.54 -4.45 2.56
N PHE A 395 -5.58 -3.85 1.37
CA PHE A 395 -6.26 -2.57 1.17
C PHE A 395 -7.74 -2.66 1.57
N ARG A 396 -8.37 -3.82 1.33
CA ARG A 396 -9.76 -4.09 1.71
C ARG A 396 -9.93 -4.59 3.17
N SER A 397 -8.85 -4.85 3.89
CA SER A 397 -8.90 -5.44 5.23
C SER A 397 -9.11 -4.41 6.33
N THR A 398 -9.91 -4.77 7.35
CA THR A 398 -9.99 -4.01 8.61
C THR A 398 -8.63 -3.92 9.30
N TYR A 399 -7.80 -4.96 9.17
CA TYR A 399 -6.43 -4.99 9.68
C TYR A 399 -5.61 -3.76 9.22
N ASN A 400 -5.67 -3.40 7.94
CA ASN A 400 -4.92 -2.28 7.39
C ASN A 400 -5.47 -0.91 7.84
N THR A 401 -6.62 -0.85 8.52
CA THR A 401 -7.18 0.41 9.02
C THR A 401 -6.65 0.79 10.41
N ARG A 402 -5.92 -0.09 11.12
CA ARG A 402 -5.50 0.14 12.52
C ARG A 402 -4.07 0.65 12.62
N ALA A 403 -3.85 1.71 13.38
CA ALA A 403 -2.53 2.33 13.53
C ALA A 403 -1.44 1.39 14.10
N TRP A 404 -1.81 0.49 15.01
CA TRP A 404 -0.89 -0.48 15.61
C TRP A 404 -0.36 -1.52 14.60
N THR A 405 -1.12 -1.86 13.54
CA THR A 405 -0.74 -2.94 12.62
C THR A 405 0.45 -2.59 11.72
N VAL A 406 0.82 -1.31 11.64
CA VAL A 406 1.96 -0.83 10.84
C VAL A 406 3.27 -1.38 11.35
N GLN A 407 3.51 -1.23 12.66
CA GLN A 407 4.75 -1.69 13.26
C GLN A 407 4.83 -3.23 13.21
N GLU A 408 3.70 -3.91 13.45
CA GLU A 408 3.60 -5.37 13.45
C GLU A 408 3.89 -5.95 12.07
N MET A 409 3.39 -5.28 11.01
CA MET A 409 3.62 -5.67 9.63
C MET A 409 5.05 -5.38 9.17
N LEU A 410 5.61 -4.20 9.46
CA LEU A 410 6.89 -3.77 8.90
C LEU A 410 8.10 -4.39 9.59
N LEU A 411 8.04 -4.60 10.91
CA LEU A 411 9.21 -5.02 11.70
C LEU A 411 9.52 -6.51 11.60
N GLY A 412 8.53 -7.36 11.31
CA GLY A 412 8.75 -8.80 11.15
C GLY A 412 9.62 -9.10 9.93
N SER A 413 10.67 -9.90 10.05
CA SER A 413 11.56 -10.27 8.90
C SER A 413 10.90 -11.21 7.89
N ARG A 414 9.91 -11.99 8.36
CA ARG A 414 9.08 -12.94 7.60
C ARG A 414 7.64 -12.85 8.08
N ARG A 415 6.70 -12.79 7.15
CA ARG A 415 5.27 -12.55 7.41
C ARG A 415 4.44 -13.56 6.64
N ILE A 416 3.49 -14.18 7.32
CA ILE A 416 2.54 -15.13 6.75
C ILE A 416 1.16 -14.50 6.88
N PHE A 417 0.60 -14.04 5.77
CA PHE A 417 -0.70 -13.40 5.74
C PHE A 417 -1.78 -14.43 5.45
N PHE A 418 -2.70 -14.57 6.40
CA PHE A 418 -3.94 -15.33 6.23
C PHE A 418 -5.00 -14.42 5.65
N GLY A 419 -5.02 -14.42 4.33
CA GLY A 419 -5.97 -13.72 3.49
C GLY A 419 -7.35 -14.36 3.45
N LYS A 420 -8.30 -13.67 2.79
CA LYS A 420 -9.64 -14.23 2.55
C LYS A 420 -9.58 -15.33 1.49
N HIS A 421 -8.84 -15.11 0.40
CA HIS A 421 -8.84 -16.02 -0.76
C HIS A 421 -7.63 -16.94 -0.79
N GLN A 422 -6.47 -16.49 -0.30
CA GLN A 422 -5.24 -17.29 -0.31
C GLN A 422 -4.28 -16.89 0.81
N ILE A 423 -3.25 -17.72 1.02
CA ILE A 423 -2.15 -17.38 1.92
C ILE A 423 -1.05 -16.67 1.13
N HIS A 424 -0.51 -15.61 1.72
CA HIS A 424 0.66 -14.92 1.20
C HIS A 424 1.83 -15.02 2.15
N PHE A 425 3.03 -15.01 1.60
CA PHE A 425 4.26 -14.94 2.36
C PHE A 425 5.08 -13.74 1.88
N SER A 426 5.56 -12.93 2.81
CA SER A 426 6.46 -11.81 2.51
C SER A 426 7.67 -11.89 3.43
N CYS A 427 8.85 -11.78 2.86
CA CYS A 427 10.10 -11.57 3.60
C CYS A 427 10.81 -10.34 3.05
N ASN A 428 11.97 -9.99 3.61
CA ASN A 428 12.75 -8.82 3.18
C ASN A 428 13.26 -8.86 1.73
N THR A 429 13.06 -9.95 1.01
CA THR A 429 13.56 -10.10 -0.37
C THR A 429 12.48 -10.54 -1.36
N ALA A 430 11.47 -11.30 -0.90
CA ALA A 430 10.50 -11.99 -1.76
C ALA A 430 9.07 -11.92 -1.21
N ASN A 431 8.11 -11.85 -2.14
CA ASN A 431 6.67 -11.98 -1.90
C ASN A 431 6.14 -13.19 -2.67
N LEU A 432 5.48 -14.12 -1.99
CA LEU A 432 4.97 -15.37 -2.54
C LEU A 432 3.48 -15.49 -2.22
N CYS A 433 2.75 -16.28 -3.01
CA CYS A 433 1.34 -16.58 -2.76
C CYS A 433 1.01 -18.02 -3.15
N GLU A 434 -0.03 -18.57 -2.52
CA GLU A 434 -0.36 -20.00 -2.61
C GLU A 434 -0.76 -20.43 -4.03
N SER A 435 -1.35 -19.52 -4.83
CA SER A 435 -1.92 -19.85 -6.13
C SER A 435 -1.03 -19.59 -7.34
N ILE A 436 0.25 -19.27 -7.14
CA ILE A 436 1.21 -19.05 -8.24
C ILE A 436 2.44 -19.92 -8.02
N ASP A 437 2.97 -20.49 -9.09
CA ASP A 437 4.24 -21.23 -9.08
C ASP A 437 5.41 -20.37 -8.56
N ASP A 438 6.25 -20.95 -7.71
CA ASP A 438 7.33 -20.28 -6.97
C ASP A 438 8.72 -20.84 -7.33
N ALA A 439 8.81 -21.56 -8.45
CA ALA A 439 10.08 -22.01 -9.04
C ALA A 439 10.99 -20.82 -9.42
N SER A 440 10.40 -19.63 -9.63
CA SER A 440 11.06 -18.33 -9.59
C SER A 440 10.53 -17.50 -8.41
N ASP A 441 11.29 -16.53 -7.90
CA ASP A 441 10.77 -15.54 -6.95
C ASP A 441 9.66 -14.69 -7.61
N PRO A 442 8.37 -14.94 -7.33
CA PRO A 442 7.27 -14.21 -7.93
C PRO A 442 7.24 -12.76 -7.44
N GLY A 443 7.67 -12.46 -6.23
CA GLY A 443 7.61 -11.10 -5.67
C GLY A 443 8.58 -10.15 -6.35
N GLY A 444 9.80 -10.61 -6.67
CA GLY A 444 10.75 -9.86 -7.47
C GLY A 444 10.35 -9.67 -8.94
N VAL A 445 9.36 -10.42 -9.44
CA VAL A 445 8.93 -10.40 -10.85
C VAL A 445 7.55 -9.73 -11.05
N LEU A 446 6.66 -9.85 -10.06
CA LEU A 446 5.26 -9.43 -10.11
C LEU A 446 5.01 -8.06 -9.43
N ASP A 447 5.72 -7.73 -8.34
CA ASP A 447 5.57 -6.45 -7.60
C ASP A 447 6.65 -5.45 -8.01
N LYS A 448 6.24 -4.34 -8.62
CA LYS A 448 7.12 -3.59 -9.52
C LYS A 448 7.30 -2.13 -9.16
N ASP A 449 6.39 -1.59 -8.36
CA ASP A 449 6.65 -0.32 -7.72
C ASP A 449 7.60 -0.62 -6.56
N PRO A 450 8.83 -0.09 -6.54
CA PRO A 450 9.67 -0.13 -5.35
C PRO A 450 8.90 0.36 -4.13
N LYS A 451 7.93 1.28 -4.25
CA LYS A 451 7.05 1.67 -3.14
C LYS A 451 6.07 0.59 -2.71
N GLN A 452 5.63 -0.31 -3.59
CA GLN A 452 4.78 -1.47 -3.25
C GLN A 452 5.60 -2.65 -2.72
N ARG A 453 6.77 -2.93 -3.32
CA ARG A 453 7.74 -3.89 -2.78
C ARG A 453 8.22 -3.43 -1.40
N ASN A 454 8.51 -2.14 -1.25
CA ASN A 454 8.93 -1.51 0.01
C ASN A 454 7.74 -1.15 0.91
N PHE A 455 6.49 -1.34 0.50
CA PHE A 455 5.34 -1.11 1.39
C PHE A 455 5.40 -2.01 2.62
N PHE A 456 6.03 -3.18 2.45
CA PHE A 456 6.23 -4.18 3.48
C PHE A 456 7.66 -4.22 4.01
N LEU A 457 8.59 -3.51 3.36
CA LEU A 457 10.01 -3.60 3.69
C LEU A 457 10.45 -2.30 4.31
N LEU A 458 11.10 -2.42 5.44
CA LEU A 458 11.89 -1.31 5.95
C LEU A 458 13.01 -1.05 4.94
N PRO A 459 13.20 0.20 4.48
CA PRO A 459 14.14 0.47 3.40
C PRO A 459 15.59 0.11 3.80
N ASP A 460 16.31 -0.63 2.95
CA ASP A 460 17.73 -0.93 3.16
C ASP A 460 18.59 0.22 2.63
N HIS A 461 19.21 0.94 3.55
CA HIS A 461 20.07 2.08 3.27
C HIS A 461 21.31 1.73 2.41
N LYS A 462 21.71 0.45 2.36
CA LYS A 462 22.90 0.02 1.60
C LYS A 462 22.70 0.07 0.08
N GLU A 463 21.45 -0.01 -0.40
CA GLU A 463 21.16 -0.07 -1.83
C GLU A 463 21.06 1.33 -2.49
N TYR A 464 20.93 2.39 -1.69
CA TYR A 464 20.52 3.72 -2.19
C TYR A 464 21.51 4.86 -1.95
N VAL A 465 22.59 4.64 -1.21
CA VAL A 465 23.40 5.74 -0.69
C VAL A 465 24.84 5.69 -1.18
N LYS A 466 25.16 6.56 -2.15
CA LYS A 466 26.51 6.78 -2.65
C LYS A 466 27.25 7.91 -1.89
N ASP A 467 26.50 8.83 -1.30
CA ASP A 467 27.00 10.05 -0.66
C ASP A 467 26.03 10.54 0.44
N SER A 468 26.48 11.54 1.22
CA SER A 468 25.73 12.07 2.36
C SER A 468 24.43 12.79 1.99
N GLU A 469 24.30 13.36 0.79
CA GLU A 469 23.07 14.05 0.37
C GLU A 469 22.01 13.03 -0.05
N SER A 470 22.41 12.02 -0.83
CA SER A 470 21.56 10.88 -1.20
C SER A 470 21.01 10.16 0.02
N ARG A 471 21.83 9.98 1.07
CA ARG A 471 21.40 9.47 2.37
C ARG A 471 20.25 10.27 2.97
N ARG A 472 20.42 11.59 3.03
CA ARG A 472 19.46 12.47 3.67
C ARG A 472 18.13 12.50 2.91
N ALA A 473 18.17 12.55 1.58
CA ALA A 473 16.97 12.50 0.74
C ALA A 473 16.20 11.18 0.90
N PHE A 474 16.92 10.07 1.01
CA PHE A 474 16.34 8.76 1.28
C PHE A 474 15.69 8.69 2.68
N ALA A 475 16.37 9.23 3.69
CA ALA A 475 15.86 9.28 5.06
C ALA A 475 14.57 10.12 5.16
N ASP A 476 14.53 11.32 4.57
CA ASP A 476 13.33 12.16 4.52
C ASP A 476 12.19 11.43 3.79
N THR A 477 12.43 10.92 2.59
CA THR A 477 11.39 10.20 1.81
C THR A 477 10.83 9.01 2.58
N THR A 478 11.69 8.26 3.25
CA THR A 478 11.31 7.09 4.05
C THR A 478 10.48 7.50 5.27
N PHE A 479 10.96 8.47 6.04
CA PHE A 479 10.27 8.96 7.23
C PHE A 479 8.89 9.52 6.87
N CYS A 480 8.81 10.41 5.88
CA CYS A 480 7.55 11.00 5.42
C CYS A 480 6.56 9.92 4.98
N GLY A 481 6.98 8.97 4.14
CA GLY A 481 6.11 7.89 3.68
C GLY A 481 5.58 7.00 4.80
N LEU A 482 6.39 6.74 5.84
CA LEU A 482 5.94 5.97 7.01
C LEU A 482 4.93 6.74 7.86
N VAL A 483 5.12 8.05 8.06
CA VAL A 483 4.18 8.91 8.79
C VAL A 483 2.87 9.04 8.02
N GLU A 484 2.90 9.23 6.70
CA GLU A 484 1.72 9.26 5.83
C GLU A 484 0.91 7.97 5.97
N LEU A 485 1.61 6.85 5.82
CA LEU A 485 1.06 5.51 5.96
C LEU A 485 0.42 5.31 7.35
N TYR A 486 1.10 5.71 8.41
CA TYR A 486 0.63 5.57 9.80
C TYR A 486 -0.59 6.45 10.11
N THR A 487 -0.52 7.74 9.80
CA THR A 487 -1.57 8.73 10.15
C THR A 487 -2.86 8.54 9.35
N GLY A 488 -2.80 7.90 8.18
CA GLY A 488 -3.99 7.47 7.43
C GLY A 488 -4.81 6.38 8.11
N ARG A 489 -4.35 5.84 9.25
CA ARG A 489 -5.03 4.76 9.99
C ARG A 489 -5.74 5.27 11.23
N LYS A 490 -6.74 4.49 11.67
CA LYS A 490 -7.57 4.73 12.83
C LYS A 490 -6.90 4.22 14.11
N MET A 491 -7.14 4.96 15.19
CA MET A 491 -6.67 4.63 16.52
C MET A 491 -7.83 4.73 17.50
N THR A 492 -7.92 3.78 18.43
CA THR A 492 -9.00 3.75 19.44
C THR A 492 -8.70 4.69 20.61
N ASN A 493 -7.45 4.74 21.07
CA ASN A 493 -7.03 5.53 22.23
C ASN A 493 -6.04 6.60 21.81
N ASP A 494 -6.33 7.87 22.09
CA ASP A 494 -5.46 8.98 21.68
C ASP A 494 -4.05 8.89 22.26
N SER A 495 -3.91 8.34 23.48
CA SER A 495 -2.64 8.13 24.19
C SER A 495 -1.65 7.25 23.43
N ASP A 496 -2.13 6.44 22.48
CA ASP A 496 -1.29 5.54 21.70
C ASP A 496 -0.60 6.24 20.52
N SER A 497 -0.88 7.54 20.29
CA SER A 497 -0.42 8.29 19.10
C SER A 497 1.08 8.22 18.84
N LEU A 498 1.89 8.21 19.89
CA LEU A 498 3.34 8.04 19.76
C LEU A 498 3.74 6.57 19.84
N ASN A 499 3.15 5.81 20.75
CA ASN A 499 3.53 4.43 21.02
C ASN A 499 3.30 3.50 19.82
N ALA A 500 2.22 3.69 19.08
CA ALA A 500 1.91 2.89 17.89
C ALA A 500 2.90 3.11 16.73
N PHE A 501 3.69 4.19 16.76
CA PHE A 501 4.72 4.48 15.76
C PHE A 501 6.15 4.29 16.30
N LYS A 502 6.32 4.09 17.61
CA LYS A 502 7.61 4.08 18.30
C LYS A 502 8.57 3.00 17.80
N GLY A 503 8.06 1.84 17.43
CA GLY A 503 8.89 0.77 16.85
C GLY A 503 9.56 1.19 15.54
N MET A 504 8.84 1.93 14.68
CA MET A 504 9.40 2.49 13.44
C MET A 504 10.44 3.58 13.73
N LEU A 505 10.17 4.47 14.68
CA LEU A 505 11.15 5.49 15.09
C LEU A 505 12.45 4.85 15.59
N SER A 506 12.34 3.80 16.41
CA SER A 506 13.51 3.08 16.94
C SER A 506 14.31 2.42 15.82
N TYR A 507 13.64 1.83 14.83
CA TYR A 507 14.29 1.30 13.64
C TYR A 507 15.00 2.40 12.82
N LEU A 508 14.31 3.51 12.54
CA LEU A 508 14.88 4.61 11.76
C LEU A 508 16.09 5.21 12.47
N GLN A 509 16.04 5.33 13.80
CA GLN A 509 17.15 5.83 14.61
C GLN A 509 18.39 4.93 14.52
N LYS A 510 18.20 3.61 14.58
CA LYS A 510 19.28 2.62 14.47
C LYS A 510 19.90 2.58 13.07
N THR A 511 19.17 2.99 12.03
CA THR A 511 19.54 2.73 10.63
C THR A 511 19.93 3.97 9.84
N ILE A 512 19.09 5.02 9.84
CA ILE A 512 19.22 6.14 8.88
C ILE A 512 19.17 7.53 9.53
N LEU A 513 18.69 7.64 10.78
CA LEU A 513 18.42 8.88 11.52
C LEU A 513 19.00 8.85 12.96
N PRO A 514 20.33 8.76 13.11
CA PRO A 514 20.96 8.55 14.42
C PRO A 514 20.71 9.66 15.46
N GLY A 515 20.35 10.87 15.03
CA GLY A 515 19.96 11.99 15.91
C GLY A 515 18.65 11.75 16.67
N GLY A 516 17.91 10.70 16.33
CA GLY A 516 16.70 10.31 17.05
C GLY A 516 15.51 11.21 16.76
N PHE A 517 14.51 11.14 17.63
CA PHE A 517 13.19 11.74 17.40
C PHE A 517 12.67 12.42 18.65
N VAL A 518 12.07 13.59 18.45
CA VAL A 518 11.39 14.32 19.51
C VAL A 518 9.91 14.42 19.14
N TRP A 519 9.05 13.87 19.99
CA TRP A 519 7.61 13.71 19.71
C TRP A 519 7.30 13.12 18.33
N GLY A 520 8.14 12.22 17.84
CA GLY A 520 7.99 11.55 16.55
C GLY A 520 8.63 12.25 15.35
N LEU A 521 9.27 13.43 15.52
CA LEU A 521 9.91 14.19 14.44
C LEU A 521 11.45 14.20 14.59
N PRO A 522 12.23 14.01 13.50
CA PRO A 522 13.69 14.04 13.52
C PRO A 522 14.23 15.47 13.41
N LEU A 523 13.90 16.34 14.36
CA LEU A 523 14.13 17.79 14.26
C LEU A 523 15.62 18.20 14.24
N GLU A 524 16.51 17.42 14.85
CA GLU A 524 17.95 17.73 14.86
C GLU A 524 18.57 17.59 13.46
N GLU A 525 18.15 16.58 12.69
CA GLU A 525 18.65 16.32 11.33
C GLU A 525 17.79 16.99 10.24
N PHE A 526 16.48 17.07 10.48
CA PHE A 526 15.45 17.58 9.58
C PHE A 526 14.42 18.48 10.29
N PRO A 527 14.78 19.75 10.59
CA PRO A 527 13.82 20.73 11.07
C PRO A 527 12.63 20.91 10.11
N GLN A 528 12.84 20.69 8.80
CA GLN A 528 11.79 20.77 7.79
C GLN A 528 10.72 19.68 7.92
N SER A 529 10.93 18.65 8.75
CA SER A 529 9.88 17.67 9.08
C SER A 529 8.61 18.32 9.67
N LEU A 530 8.67 19.59 10.07
CA LEU A 530 7.53 20.44 10.43
C LEU A 530 6.57 20.78 9.26
N ARG A 531 6.94 20.51 8.00
CA ARG A 531 6.17 20.85 6.78
C ARG A 531 4.95 19.95 6.49
N TRP A 532 4.62 19.07 7.42
CA TRP A 532 3.48 18.18 7.28
C TRP A 532 2.16 18.97 7.20
N TYR A 533 1.08 18.40 6.65
CA TYR A 533 -0.25 19.04 6.55
C TYR A 533 -1.36 17.98 6.38
N HIS A 534 -2.62 18.34 6.63
CA HIS A 534 -3.75 17.44 6.39
C HIS A 534 -4.26 17.57 4.93
N PRO A 535 -4.40 16.47 4.18
CA PRO A 535 -4.89 16.51 2.80
C PRO A 535 -6.40 16.84 2.73
N ARG A 536 -6.86 17.16 1.52
CA ARG A 536 -8.25 17.60 1.30
C ARG A 536 -9.19 16.45 1.61
N GLY A 537 -10.19 16.71 2.46
CA GLY A 537 -11.19 15.71 2.87
C GLY A 537 -10.91 15.11 4.25
N THR A 538 -9.70 15.30 4.79
CA THR A 538 -9.39 14.96 6.17
C THR A 538 -10.03 15.99 7.10
N LYS A 539 -10.71 15.52 8.14
CA LYS A 539 -11.21 16.35 9.23
C LYS A 539 -10.32 16.14 10.45
N PRO A 540 -9.26 16.95 10.62
CA PRO A 540 -8.31 16.72 11.69
C PRO A 540 -8.92 17.04 13.06
N ARG A 541 -8.48 16.30 14.09
CA ARG A 541 -8.87 16.53 15.49
C ARG A 541 -7.62 16.58 16.37
N ARG A 542 -7.57 17.57 17.26
CA ARG A 542 -6.45 17.79 18.17
C ARG A 542 -6.45 16.79 19.35
N ARG A 543 -5.27 16.26 19.69
CA ARG A 543 -4.98 15.40 20.85
C ARG A 543 -4.19 16.15 21.95
N PRO A 544 -4.84 16.76 22.94
CA PRO A 544 -4.22 17.75 23.84
C PRO A 544 -3.02 17.21 24.65
N ASP A 545 -2.92 15.90 24.83
CA ASP A 545 -1.81 15.25 25.56
C ASP A 545 -0.45 15.28 24.83
N PHE A 546 -0.43 15.70 23.57
CA PHE A 546 0.77 15.78 22.72
C PHE A 546 1.00 17.24 22.29
N PRO A 547 2.19 17.63 21.78
CA PRO A 547 2.43 18.98 21.27
C PRO A 547 1.68 19.29 19.97
N SER A 548 1.38 20.58 19.69
CA SER A 548 0.63 20.95 18.47
C SER A 548 1.49 20.91 17.20
N TRP A 549 2.80 21.14 17.33
CA TRP A 549 3.74 21.16 16.20
C TRP A 549 4.09 19.77 15.65
N SER A 550 3.78 18.69 16.38
CA SER A 550 3.99 17.31 15.93
C SER A 550 2.72 16.66 15.38
N TYR A 551 2.87 15.81 14.37
CA TYR A 551 1.76 15.02 13.81
C TYR A 551 1.11 14.10 14.85
N VAL A 552 1.84 13.64 15.88
CA VAL A 552 1.27 12.78 16.94
C VAL A 552 0.22 13.54 17.77
N GLY A 553 0.20 14.87 17.69
CA GLY A 553 -0.85 15.70 18.26
C GLY A 553 -2.17 15.70 17.50
N TRP A 554 -2.28 15.01 16.37
CA TRP A 554 -3.45 15.15 15.52
C TRP A 554 -3.97 13.79 15.10
N GLU A 555 -5.29 13.63 15.14
CA GLU A 555 -5.99 12.58 14.41
C GLU A 555 -6.29 13.08 13.00
N GLY A 556 -6.14 12.18 12.01
CA GLY A 556 -6.36 12.45 10.60
C GLY A 556 -5.08 12.24 9.79
N GLU A 557 -5.25 11.79 8.54
CA GLU A 557 -4.15 11.57 7.59
C GLU A 557 -3.31 12.85 7.47
N VAL A 558 -1.98 12.67 7.44
CA VAL A 558 -1.01 13.73 7.28
C VAL A 558 -0.17 13.43 6.06
N ASN A 559 0.06 14.44 5.22
CA ASN A 559 0.96 14.41 4.08
C ASN A 559 2.09 15.41 4.25
N PHE A 560 3.19 15.22 3.53
CA PHE A 560 4.27 16.20 3.46
C PHE A 560 4.20 16.99 2.16
N THR A 561 4.71 18.22 2.19
CA THR A 561 4.89 19.02 0.98
C THR A 561 5.92 18.37 0.05
N ASP A 562 6.07 18.92 -1.16
CA ASP A 562 6.94 18.35 -2.21
C ASP A 562 8.32 17.98 -1.66
N LYS A 563 8.89 16.85 -2.12
CA LYS A 563 10.11 16.26 -1.54
C LYS A 563 11.19 17.32 -1.28
N LEU A 564 11.90 17.20 -0.15
CA LEU A 564 13.02 18.09 0.10
C LEU A 564 14.02 17.91 -1.05
N ASN A 565 14.26 18.97 -1.80
CA ASN A 565 15.37 19.03 -2.75
C ASN A 565 16.66 19.28 -1.94
N LEU A 566 17.09 18.23 -1.24
CA LEU A 566 18.31 18.22 -0.43
C LEU A 566 19.59 18.11 -1.28
N VAL A 567 19.44 17.86 -2.58
CA VAL A 567 20.54 17.92 -3.55
C VAL A 567 20.64 19.37 -4.01
N LYS A 568 21.72 20.05 -3.66
CA LYS A 568 22.02 21.37 -4.24
C LYS A 568 22.08 21.23 -5.76
N GLY A 569 21.16 21.88 -6.47
CA GLY A 569 21.25 22.06 -7.90
C GLY A 569 21.01 20.80 -8.71
N GLY A 570 19.75 20.34 -8.76
CA GLY A 570 19.25 19.58 -9.89
C GLY A 570 19.20 20.45 -11.15
N SER A 571 20.32 21.04 -11.57
CA SER A 571 20.40 21.81 -12.80
C SER A 571 20.30 20.83 -13.97
N SER A 572 19.09 20.58 -14.44
CA SER A 572 18.94 20.32 -15.87
C SER A 572 19.16 21.66 -16.58
N GLU A 573 19.68 21.67 -17.81
CA GLU A 573 19.90 22.91 -18.60
C GLU A 573 18.65 23.82 -18.73
N ARG A 574 17.47 23.36 -18.30
CA ARG A 574 16.18 24.06 -18.36
C ARG A 574 15.56 24.43 -17.00
N PHE A 575 16.03 23.90 -15.87
CA PHE A 575 15.40 24.10 -14.56
C PHE A 575 16.46 24.32 -13.47
N ASP A 576 16.39 25.45 -12.78
CA ASP A 576 17.26 25.81 -11.65
C ASP A 576 16.41 25.93 -10.39
N GLU A 577 16.81 25.30 -9.29
CA GLU A 577 16.04 25.16 -8.06
C GLU A 577 16.97 25.20 -6.84
N THR A 578 16.64 26.06 -5.86
CA THR A 578 17.41 26.30 -4.64
C THR A 578 16.49 26.42 -3.42
N VAL A 579 16.96 25.93 -2.27
CA VAL A 579 16.24 26.01 -0.98
C VAL A 579 17.06 26.83 0.01
N ASP A 580 16.41 27.81 0.66
CA ASP A 580 17.01 28.65 1.70
C ASP A 580 16.01 29.02 2.80
N LEU A 581 16.43 29.89 3.74
CA LEU A 581 15.64 30.32 4.90
C LEU A 581 15.12 29.17 5.78
N VAL A 582 15.85 28.04 5.78
CA VAL A 582 15.52 26.86 6.57
C VAL A 582 15.52 27.20 8.07
N VAL A 583 14.49 26.78 8.78
CA VAL A 583 14.38 26.91 10.24
C VAL A 583 15.44 26.06 10.96
N ASN A 584 16.01 26.59 12.03
CA ASN A 584 17.01 25.89 12.84
C ASN A 584 16.35 25.34 14.12
N TYR A 585 16.56 24.05 14.38
CA TYR A 585 16.19 23.44 15.66
C TYR A 585 17.10 23.95 16.78
N VAL A 586 16.52 24.32 17.93
CA VAL A 586 17.28 24.75 19.12
C VAL A 586 17.12 23.74 20.25
N GLY A 587 15.88 23.34 20.57
CA GLY A 587 15.62 22.40 21.66
C GLY A 587 14.14 22.11 21.87
N VAL A 588 13.85 21.13 22.72
CA VAL A 588 12.50 20.86 23.23
C VAL A 588 12.56 20.72 24.75
N GLU A 589 11.68 21.43 25.44
CA GLU A 589 11.44 21.26 26.87
C GLU A 589 9.99 20.80 27.08
N TYR A 590 9.80 19.59 27.61
CA TYR A 590 8.49 18.92 27.68
C TYR A 590 7.78 18.86 26.32
N LYS A 591 6.79 19.74 26.08
CA LYS A 591 6.03 19.86 24.82
C LYS A 591 6.41 21.11 24.02
N MET A 592 7.17 22.02 24.60
CA MET A 592 7.54 23.28 23.97
C MET A 592 8.74 23.07 23.04
N LEU A 593 8.56 23.38 21.77
CA LEU A 593 9.61 23.40 20.76
C LEU A 593 10.15 24.82 20.61
N THR A 594 11.47 24.96 20.75
CA THR A 594 12.20 26.20 20.48
C THR A 594 12.93 26.07 19.15
N VAL A 595 12.70 27.05 18.26
CA VAL A 595 13.38 27.14 16.96
C VAL A 595 13.93 28.54 16.71
N ASP A 596 15.04 28.63 15.98
CA ASP A 596 15.54 29.88 15.43
C ASP A 596 15.13 29.98 13.95
N GLY A 597 14.20 30.88 13.65
CA GLY A 597 13.59 30.98 12.33
C GLY A 597 13.08 32.39 12.01
N ILE A 598 12.45 32.54 10.86
CA ILE A 598 11.86 33.82 10.45
C ILE A 598 10.38 33.81 10.80
N LEU A 599 9.98 34.78 11.61
CA LEU A 599 8.58 35.00 11.98
C LEU A 599 8.03 36.18 11.17
N LEU A 600 7.12 35.89 10.25
CA LEU A 600 6.43 36.87 9.43
C LEU A 600 5.07 37.20 10.03
N LYS A 601 4.69 38.47 9.99
CA LYS A 601 3.32 38.88 10.27
C LYS A 601 2.67 39.30 8.96
N LEU A 602 1.60 38.63 8.57
CA LEU A 602 0.93 38.83 7.28
C LEU A 602 -0.55 39.12 7.49
N GLU A 603 -1.09 40.05 6.70
CA GLU A 603 -2.52 40.32 6.60
C GLU A 603 -3.11 39.51 5.45
N ILE A 604 -4.10 38.66 5.75
CA ILE A 604 -4.85 37.87 4.77
C ILE A 604 -6.09 38.65 4.35
N ARG A 605 -6.20 38.97 3.06
CA ARG A 605 -7.40 39.56 2.44
C ARG A 605 -7.97 38.56 1.43
N ASN A 606 -9.24 38.18 1.54
CA ASN A 606 -9.84 37.03 0.82
C ASN A 606 -10.52 37.35 -0.52
N GLU A 607 -10.36 38.56 -1.07
CA GLU A 607 -10.99 38.97 -2.33
C GLU A 607 -9.91 39.38 -3.36
N PRO A 608 -9.78 38.69 -4.52
CA PRO A 608 -10.58 37.56 -5.01
C PRO A 608 -10.13 36.17 -4.47
N PHE A 609 -8.97 36.10 -3.79
CA PHE A 609 -8.32 34.90 -3.28
C PHE A 609 -7.69 35.21 -1.92
N ASN A 610 -7.16 34.23 -1.18
CA ASN A 610 -6.34 34.43 0.02
C ASN A 610 -5.02 35.17 -0.32
N ASN A 611 -5.04 36.49 -0.43
CA ASN A 611 -3.85 37.28 -0.74
C ASN A 611 -3.13 37.70 0.56
N ALA A 612 -1.79 37.58 0.58
CA ALA A 612 -0.95 38.01 1.69
C ALA A 612 -0.42 39.43 1.46
N TYR A 613 -0.65 40.31 2.42
CA TYR A 613 -0.12 41.67 2.45
C TYR A 613 0.81 41.87 3.64
N ILE A 614 1.74 42.80 3.52
CA ILE A 614 2.44 43.35 4.69
C ILE A 614 1.41 44.19 5.48
N PRO A 615 1.20 43.91 6.78
CA PRO A 615 0.20 44.61 7.59
C PRO A 615 0.33 46.13 7.50
N GLU A 616 -0.81 46.84 7.49
CA GLU A 616 -0.87 48.31 7.42
C GLU A 616 -0.32 48.91 6.11
N THR A 617 -0.09 48.08 5.08
CA THR A 617 0.33 48.51 3.75
C THR A 617 -0.56 47.89 2.66
N ASP A 618 -0.42 48.38 1.43
CA ASP A 618 -0.99 47.74 0.23
C ASP A 618 0.02 46.90 -0.54
N PHE A 619 1.15 46.54 0.11
CA PHE A 619 2.17 45.72 -0.51
C PHE A 619 1.73 44.25 -0.56
N LEU A 620 1.29 43.81 -1.74
CA LEU A 620 0.95 42.42 -2.01
C LEU A 620 2.22 41.57 -2.12
N LEU A 621 2.32 40.55 -1.26
CA LEU A 621 3.40 39.57 -1.32
C LEU A 621 3.06 38.41 -2.26
N GLY A 622 1.78 38.03 -2.36
CA GLY A 622 1.32 36.96 -3.24
C GLY A 622 0.13 36.19 -2.67
N VAL A 623 -0.05 34.95 -3.10
CA VAL A 623 -1.25 34.14 -2.81
C VAL A 623 -0.94 33.02 -1.82
N LEU A 624 -1.80 32.85 -0.82
CA LEU A 624 -1.70 31.84 0.22
C LEU A 624 -2.56 30.62 -0.07
N HIS A 625 -1.99 29.44 0.14
CA HIS A 625 -2.66 28.15 0.01
C HIS A 625 -2.48 27.36 1.31
N GLU A 626 -3.57 26.86 1.88
CA GLU A 626 -3.50 25.93 3.00
C GLU A 626 -3.15 24.51 2.49
N GLY A 627 -2.14 23.89 3.09
CA GLY A 627 -1.68 22.55 2.71
C GLY A 627 -1.28 22.44 1.24
N ASN A 628 -2.06 21.71 0.46
CA ASN A 628 -1.93 21.58 -1.00
C ASN A 628 -3.26 21.79 -1.72
N PHE A 629 -4.11 22.65 -1.15
CA PHE A 629 -5.46 22.87 -1.67
C PHE A 629 -5.43 23.77 -2.92
N LEU A 630 -6.19 23.37 -3.95
CA LEU A 630 -6.35 24.12 -5.20
C LEU A 630 -7.33 25.30 -5.06
N HIS A 631 -8.26 25.24 -4.10
CA HIS A 631 -9.23 26.31 -3.85
C HIS A 631 -8.66 27.37 -2.92
N LYS A 632 -8.99 28.62 -3.22
CA LYS A 632 -8.19 29.78 -2.79
C LYS A 632 -8.75 30.54 -1.57
N ASN A 633 -9.77 30.00 -0.87
CA ASN A 633 -10.50 30.70 0.21
C ASN A 633 -10.69 29.84 1.49
N THR A 634 -9.70 29.04 1.90
CA THR A 634 -9.82 28.21 3.13
C THR A 634 -9.31 28.89 4.40
N LEU A 635 -8.59 30.01 4.28
CA LEU A 635 -7.97 30.70 5.41
C LEU A 635 -8.86 31.87 5.88
N PRO A 636 -8.93 32.12 7.20
CA PRO A 636 -9.67 33.27 7.72
C PRO A 636 -8.97 34.59 7.33
N PRO A 637 -9.72 35.66 7.00
CA PRO A 637 -9.12 36.98 6.81
C PRO A 637 -8.64 37.55 8.17
N GLY A 638 -7.61 38.38 8.14
CA GLY A 638 -7.03 39.01 9.34
C GLY A 638 -5.51 38.95 9.38
N VAL A 639 -4.93 39.38 10.49
CA VAL A 639 -3.47 39.43 10.69
C VAL A 639 -3.03 38.23 11.52
N PHE A 640 -2.05 37.48 11.02
CA PHE A 640 -1.54 36.27 11.67
C PHE A 640 -0.01 36.22 11.65
N ASP A 641 0.55 35.47 12.58
CA ASP A 641 1.98 35.18 12.65
C ASP A 641 2.28 33.85 11.93
N PHE A 642 3.35 33.84 11.14
CA PHE A 642 3.79 32.73 10.32
C PHE A 642 5.25 32.43 10.56
N LEU A 643 5.57 31.20 10.96
CA LEU A 643 6.94 30.73 11.01
C LEU A 643 7.33 30.17 9.64
N VAL A 644 8.37 30.73 9.02
CA VAL A 644 8.96 30.20 7.78
C VAL A 644 9.75 28.94 8.11
N ILE A 645 9.39 27.83 7.47
CA ILE A 645 10.09 26.55 7.57
C ILE A 645 11.21 26.46 6.53
N GLU A 646 10.89 26.83 5.29
CA GLU A 646 11.85 26.94 4.19
C GLU A 646 11.27 27.80 3.05
N ARG A 647 12.15 28.33 2.21
CA ARG A 647 11.79 28.98 0.95
C ARG A 647 12.40 28.20 -0.21
N LEU A 648 11.56 27.88 -1.16
CA LEU A 648 11.93 27.29 -2.43
C LEU A 648 11.99 28.35 -3.52
N SER A 649 13.10 28.43 -4.23
CA SER A 649 13.33 29.38 -5.31
C SER A 649 13.65 28.64 -6.61
N PHE A 650 12.92 28.88 -7.69
CA PHE A 650 13.11 28.15 -8.94
C PHE A 650 12.84 28.97 -10.20
N ARG A 651 13.36 28.49 -11.33
CA ARG A 651 13.14 29.05 -12.68
C ARG A 651 12.68 27.97 -13.66
N TYR A 652 11.67 28.30 -14.48
CA TYR A 652 11.17 27.40 -15.54
C TYR A 652 12.02 27.42 -16.81
N ALA A 653 12.82 28.48 -16.98
CA ALA A 653 13.76 28.65 -18.09
C ALA A 653 14.91 29.58 -17.65
N PRO A 654 16.11 29.48 -18.25
CA PRO A 654 17.27 30.29 -17.87
C PRO A 654 17.03 31.81 -17.85
N GLN A 655 16.17 32.31 -18.74
CA GLN A 655 15.81 33.73 -18.87
C GLN A 655 14.51 34.14 -18.17
N SER A 656 13.84 33.23 -17.44
CA SER A 656 12.62 33.54 -16.69
C SER A 656 12.92 34.15 -15.32
N SER A 657 11.97 34.94 -14.80
CA SER A 657 12.07 35.48 -13.43
C SER A 657 12.10 34.36 -12.40
N ILE A 658 12.83 34.55 -11.30
CA ILE A 658 12.80 33.62 -10.18
C ILE A 658 11.38 33.62 -9.61
N ARG A 659 10.90 32.44 -9.24
CA ARG A 659 9.69 32.28 -8.45
C ARG A 659 10.04 31.77 -7.07
N HIS A 660 9.36 32.28 -6.05
CA HIS A 660 9.52 31.84 -4.69
C HIS A 660 8.23 31.20 -4.17
N ILE A 661 8.38 30.08 -3.48
CA ILE A 661 7.34 29.45 -2.67
C ILE A 661 7.88 29.37 -1.24
N LEU A 662 7.18 30.00 -0.29
CA LEU A 662 7.50 29.84 1.12
C LEU A 662 6.60 28.78 1.73
N TYR A 663 7.21 27.85 2.46
CA TYR A 663 6.54 26.86 3.29
C TYR A 663 6.54 27.38 4.72
N MET A 664 5.35 27.61 5.27
CA MET A 664 5.20 28.29 6.55
C MET A 664 4.17 27.60 7.44
N ILE A 665 4.31 27.75 8.74
CA ILE A 665 3.29 27.37 9.72
C ILE A 665 2.56 28.64 10.16
N MET A 666 1.25 28.67 9.98
CA MET A 666 0.37 29.65 10.60
C MET A 666 0.23 29.33 12.09
N LEU A 667 0.44 30.33 12.93
CA LEU A 667 0.45 30.19 14.38
C LEU A 667 -0.76 30.90 15.00
N ASP A 668 -1.38 30.24 15.98
CA ASP A 668 -2.30 30.87 16.91
C ASP A 668 -1.52 31.37 18.12
N ARG A 669 -1.81 32.60 18.54
CA ARG A 669 -1.14 33.26 19.67
C ARG A 669 -1.95 33.07 20.94
N ASP A 670 -1.41 32.31 21.88
CA ASP A 670 -1.81 32.30 23.29
C ASP A 670 -0.89 33.32 24.01
N PRO A 671 -1.34 34.15 24.97
CA PRO A 671 -0.63 35.26 25.61
C PRO A 671 0.92 35.26 25.67
N GLU A 672 1.58 34.11 25.83
CA GLU A 672 3.06 33.99 25.81
C GLU A 672 3.63 32.91 24.87
N LEU A 673 2.80 32.08 24.21
CA LEU A 673 3.26 30.93 23.41
C LEU A 673 2.53 30.83 22.07
N PHE A 674 3.21 30.32 21.05
CA PHE A 674 2.56 29.99 19.79
C PHE A 674 2.05 28.55 19.81
N SER A 675 0.93 28.30 19.13
CA SER A 675 0.50 26.94 18.79
C SER A 675 0.32 26.83 17.29
N ARG A 676 0.62 25.64 16.75
CA ARG A 676 0.47 25.35 15.33
C ARG A 676 -1.02 25.29 14.98
N ARG A 677 -1.43 26.11 14.01
CA ARG A 677 -2.77 26.09 13.42
C ARG A 677 -2.82 25.26 12.15
N ALA A 678 -2.04 25.66 11.15
CA ALA A 678 -2.08 25.06 9.82
C ALA A 678 -0.77 25.26 9.06
N MET A 679 -0.49 24.37 8.12
CA MET A 679 0.59 24.53 7.16
C MET A 679 0.10 25.38 5.98
N VAL A 680 0.86 26.40 5.59
CA VAL A 680 0.49 27.37 4.56
C VAL A 680 1.65 27.55 3.59
N ARG A 681 1.34 27.61 2.30
CA ARG A 681 2.26 27.95 1.22
C ARG A 681 1.97 29.36 0.73
N LEU A 682 3.01 30.19 0.62
CA LEU A 682 2.91 31.50 -0.03
C LEU A 682 3.61 31.43 -1.39
N TYR A 683 2.83 31.62 -2.45
CA TYR A 683 3.34 31.83 -3.80
C TYR A 683 3.61 33.31 -3.99
N VAL A 684 4.89 33.69 -3.97
CA VAL A 684 5.32 35.09 -4.02
C VAL A 684 5.11 35.65 -5.42
N GLU A 685 4.66 36.90 -5.51
CA GLU A 685 4.56 37.61 -6.79
C GLU A 685 5.93 37.69 -7.48
N PRO A 686 6.00 37.53 -8.82
CA PRO A 686 7.26 37.61 -9.55
C PRO A 686 7.95 38.97 -9.37
N ARG A 687 9.29 38.98 -9.32
CA ARG A 687 10.15 40.18 -9.26
C ARG A 687 10.13 40.94 -7.92
N LEU A 688 9.54 40.36 -6.86
CA LEU A 688 9.63 40.95 -5.52
C LEU A 688 11.02 40.80 -4.90
N GLU A 689 11.88 39.94 -5.42
CA GLU A 689 13.27 39.75 -4.95
C GLU A 689 14.14 41.01 -5.06
N GLU A 690 13.75 41.98 -5.91
CA GLU A 690 14.43 43.27 -6.09
C GLU A 690 13.85 44.38 -5.19
N ARG A 691 12.75 44.10 -4.48
CA ARG A 691 12.02 45.08 -3.67
C ARG A 691 12.54 45.07 -2.24
N GLU A 692 12.88 46.25 -1.72
CA GLU A 692 13.41 46.38 -0.35
C GLU A 692 12.39 45.91 0.70
N GLU A 693 11.10 46.18 0.48
CA GLU A 693 10.01 45.77 1.37
C GLU A 693 9.95 44.24 1.55
N TYR A 694 10.22 43.48 0.48
CA TYR A 694 10.27 42.02 0.52
C TYR A 694 11.57 41.49 1.13
N LEU A 695 12.70 42.15 0.90
CA LEU A 695 13.97 41.75 1.52
C LEU A 695 13.98 41.99 3.03
N GLU A 696 13.33 43.07 3.47
CA GLU A 696 13.30 43.49 4.87
C GLU A 696 12.60 42.50 5.79
N ILE A 697 11.51 41.87 5.31
CA ILE A 697 10.75 40.90 6.11
C ILE A 697 11.55 39.64 6.48
N PHE A 698 12.66 39.35 5.80
CA PHE A 698 13.55 38.20 6.08
C PHE A 698 14.83 38.57 6.85
N ARG A 699 15.09 39.86 7.14
CA ARG A 699 16.40 40.32 7.67
C ARG A 699 16.73 39.78 9.08
N LYS A 700 15.73 39.45 9.90
CA LYS A 700 15.92 39.06 11.30
C LYS A 700 15.33 37.70 11.60
N ARG A 701 16.19 36.75 11.97
CA ARG A 701 15.77 35.52 12.63
C ARG A 701 15.44 35.80 14.10
N ARG A 702 14.54 35.01 14.66
CA ARG A 702 14.09 35.10 16.05
C ARG A 702 13.98 33.70 16.62
N VAL A 703 14.21 33.61 17.93
CA VAL A 703 13.83 32.43 18.71
C VAL A 703 12.32 32.44 18.89
N VAL A 704 11.67 31.34 18.53
CA VAL A 704 10.22 31.16 18.57
C VAL A 704 9.92 29.89 19.34
N ASP A 705 9.05 30.00 20.36
CA ASP A 705 8.57 28.90 21.16
C ASP A 705 7.16 28.47 20.73
N ILE A 706 6.98 27.17 20.48
CA ILE A 706 5.74 26.57 19.97
C ILE A 706 5.31 25.42 20.88
N LEU A 707 4.06 25.44 21.36
CA LEU A 707 3.50 24.44 22.28
C LEU A 707 2.87 23.24 21.57
#